data_AF-A0A7Z0WEX3-F1
#
_entry.id   AF-A0A7Z0WEX3-F1
#
_cell.length_a   1.000
_cell.length_b   1.000
_cell.length_c   1.000
_cell.angle_alpha   90.00
_cell.angle_beta   90.00
_cell.angle_gamma   90.00
#
_symmetry.space_group_name_H-M   'P 1'
#
loop_
_entity.id
_entity.type
_entity.pdbx_description
1 polymer ?
#
loop_
_entity_poly.entity_id
_entity_poly.type
_entity_poly.pdbx_seq_one_letter_code
_entity_poly.pdbx_strand_id
1 'polypeptide(L)'
;MTQVRCDCEILPPPTLVRETVAVSAVRRGATTAWRDGTLTVATDLADGIAVPLVTSVSVDVIPPDGRAVPTDTILDVAPLAAKVEGGLGHGTTRLATGLALVVTGVDAQGTQLGEAGNSAGVLADRLADAAAGTPDPGDWIIRVAVTIEAGRRMERPGPAAAHRAADLVADRLRAALLAAPVTGRETLTEPGGSGPRVALVKLVMGQGAMHENLVFPTEPAGVRGAASLIDLGNLPQQLRVNEIRDGAVHSLCCVGPSSKETTLHYYRDPLVTALAGNPRLRLTGVIVVGSPAQEADKHFVARRVGALVAASGVDGVVVATEGFGNNHIDFAAAIAEIAKYGTPTVGVCWSAARGLVAGNEYLYALVEVNKAASGQETDVLGENTADAADAGRAVTMLETMLLGTDIAPPPPVWEPGATPGDGLRSEVPVAATTPPELAVLAGPLAATRVALVSSAGAHTAGDTPFRPYADYTLREIPAPTPDERLTFASGSYDNSDVNADPNCLFPLARLRELAEAGVIGGVTGTHFAMQGGGAEIERVRTITGPDLVRRLRECGAEAVVLVGACGSCHRSAVVLQRLVERAGIPTVIIASLPTVAAQLGAPRIATADTPMGAALGAPHDTAQQRRVLTGALELLTTATTPGQTVRLAESYRG
;
A
#
# COMPACT_ATOMS: atom_id res chain seq x y z
N MET A 1 42.47 17.19 -16.90
CA MET A 1 41.73 17.90 -15.84
C MET A 1 42.65 18.01 -14.64
N THR A 2 43.08 19.22 -14.31
CA THR A 2 43.82 19.53 -13.08
C THR A 2 42.93 19.16 -11.90
N GLN A 3 43.34 18.17 -11.08
CA GLN A 3 42.69 17.87 -9.82
C GLN A 3 42.72 19.14 -8.97
N VAL A 4 41.57 19.78 -8.78
CA VAL A 4 41.40 20.81 -7.75
C VAL A 4 41.54 20.08 -6.42
N ARG A 5 42.77 20.05 -5.87
CA ARG A 5 42.99 19.68 -4.47
C ARG A 5 42.63 20.91 -3.66
N CYS A 6 41.44 20.93 -3.05
CA CYS A 6 41.23 21.83 -1.93
C CYS A 6 41.77 21.13 -0.68
N ASP A 7 42.50 21.87 0.15
CA ASP A 7 43.05 21.40 1.44
C ASP A 7 41.95 21.29 2.52
N CYS A 8 40.69 21.26 2.11
CA CYS A 8 39.56 21.11 3.01
C CYS A 8 39.57 19.69 3.58
N GLU A 9 39.30 19.56 4.88
CA GLU A 9 39.08 18.27 5.50
C GLU A 9 37.89 17.57 4.82
N ILE A 10 38.18 16.57 3.99
CA ILE A 10 37.17 15.66 3.47
C ILE A 10 36.95 14.62 4.57
N LEU A 11 35.84 14.73 5.28
CA LEU A 11 35.46 13.71 6.25
C LEU A 11 35.34 12.37 5.52
N PRO A 12 36.02 11.30 5.99
CA PRO A 12 35.85 9.97 5.42
C PRO A 12 34.39 9.54 5.55
N PRO A 13 33.91 8.59 4.71
CA PRO A 13 32.60 8.00 4.89
C PRO A 13 32.43 7.54 6.35
N PRO A 14 31.32 7.89 7.01
CA PRO A 14 31.12 7.56 8.41
C PRO A 14 31.16 6.05 8.63
N THR A 15 31.90 5.63 9.65
CA THR A 15 31.97 4.24 10.10
C THR A 15 31.08 4.05 11.32
N LEU A 16 30.31 2.97 11.36
CA LEU A 16 29.51 2.56 12.51
C LEU A 16 30.20 1.40 13.23
N VAL A 17 30.59 1.61 14.48
CA VAL A 17 31.03 0.55 15.39
C VAL A 17 29.82 0.05 16.16
N ARG A 18 29.58 -1.25 16.13
CA ARG A 18 28.55 -1.88 16.96
C ARG A 18 29.20 -2.69 18.07
N GLU A 19 28.93 -2.31 19.30
CA GLU A 19 29.28 -3.06 20.50
C GLU A 19 28.10 -3.92 20.93
N THR A 20 28.31 -5.22 21.06
CA THR A 20 27.27 -6.16 21.48
C THR A 20 27.40 -6.45 22.96
N VAL A 21 26.26 -6.52 23.65
CA VAL A 21 26.14 -7.02 25.03
C VAL A 21 25.17 -8.19 25.03
N ALA A 22 25.70 -9.40 25.20
CA ALA A 22 24.90 -10.61 25.21
C ALA A 22 24.11 -10.76 26.53
N VAL A 23 22.80 -10.95 26.41
CA VAL A 23 21.89 -11.28 27.51
C VAL A 23 21.81 -12.79 27.64
N SER A 24 22.20 -13.32 28.79
CA SER A 24 21.97 -14.74 29.13
C SER A 24 20.69 -14.93 29.95
N ALA A 25 20.29 -13.92 30.73
CA ALA A 25 19.09 -13.97 31.54
C ALA A 25 18.50 -12.58 31.78
N VAL A 26 17.19 -12.50 31.98
CA VAL A 26 16.51 -11.29 32.44
C VAL A 26 15.69 -11.61 33.68
N ARG A 27 15.71 -10.74 34.68
CA ARG A 27 14.93 -10.91 35.91
C ARG A 27 14.37 -9.59 36.42
N ARG A 28 13.30 -9.65 37.21
CA ARG A 28 12.78 -8.49 37.95
C ARG A 28 13.58 -8.28 39.24
N GLY A 29 13.77 -7.03 39.66
CA GLY A 29 14.48 -6.71 40.91
C GLY A 29 14.27 -5.26 41.33
N ALA A 30 15.00 -4.80 42.36
CA ALA A 30 14.83 -3.46 42.91
C ALA A 30 15.48 -2.34 42.07
N THR A 31 16.51 -2.65 41.27
CA THR A 31 17.22 -1.65 40.46
C THR A 31 17.54 -2.21 39.08
N THR A 32 17.47 -1.36 38.06
CA THR A 32 17.83 -1.73 36.69
C THR A 32 19.34 -1.75 36.56
N ALA A 33 19.93 -2.92 36.29
CA ALA A 33 21.37 -3.07 36.22
C ALA A 33 21.77 -4.31 35.42
N TRP A 34 22.98 -4.26 34.86
CA TRP A 34 23.60 -5.40 34.18
C TRP A 34 24.71 -6.01 35.04
N ARG A 35 24.66 -7.31 35.29
CA ARG A 35 25.74 -8.06 35.98
C ARG A 35 25.83 -9.48 35.45
N ASP A 36 27.05 -9.92 35.12
CA ASP A 36 27.35 -11.31 34.74
C ASP A 36 26.40 -11.88 33.66
N GLY A 37 26.17 -11.12 32.58
CA GLY A 37 25.26 -11.49 31.49
C GLY A 37 23.76 -11.38 31.82
N THR A 38 23.40 -11.02 33.06
CA THR A 38 22.01 -10.88 33.50
C THR A 38 21.57 -9.42 33.54
N LEU A 39 20.47 -9.11 32.84
CA LEU A 39 19.77 -7.83 32.98
C LEU A 39 18.73 -7.93 34.10
N THR A 40 18.91 -7.14 35.15
CA THR A 40 17.86 -6.93 36.15
C THR A 40 17.02 -5.73 35.72
N VAL A 41 15.70 -5.90 35.65
CA VAL A 41 14.70 -4.89 35.28
C VAL A 41 13.99 -4.44 36.56
N ALA A 42 14.09 -3.15 36.90
CA ALA A 42 13.50 -2.63 38.14
C ALA A 42 11.97 -2.83 38.18
N THR A 43 11.42 -3.16 39.34
CA THR A 43 9.98 -3.37 39.50
C THR A 43 9.16 -2.12 39.20
N ASP A 44 9.70 -0.96 39.56
CA ASP A 44 9.17 0.38 39.37
C ASP A 44 9.62 1.03 38.04
N LEU A 45 10.10 0.24 37.07
CA LEU A 45 10.64 0.77 35.81
C LEU A 45 9.63 1.65 35.05
N ALA A 46 8.34 1.38 35.17
CA ALA A 46 7.27 2.17 34.55
C ALA A 46 6.82 3.38 35.40
N ASP A 47 7.21 3.44 36.67
CA ASP A 47 6.69 4.41 37.62
C ASP A 47 7.14 5.83 37.23
N GLY A 48 6.20 6.78 37.35
CA GLY A 48 6.43 8.18 37.03
C GLY A 48 6.53 8.49 35.52
N ILE A 49 6.29 7.52 34.63
CA ILE A 49 6.16 7.81 33.19
C ILE A 49 4.85 8.56 32.96
N ALA A 50 4.96 9.84 32.61
CA ALA A 50 3.84 10.71 32.32
C ALA A 50 3.92 11.20 30.87
N VAL A 51 3.04 10.68 30.02
CA VAL A 51 2.87 11.10 28.63
C VAL A 51 1.40 11.46 28.43
N PRO A 52 1.07 12.62 27.82
CA PRO A 52 -0.32 12.96 27.53
C PRO A 52 -1.04 11.83 26.76
N LEU A 53 -2.29 11.57 27.10
CA LEU A 53 -3.13 10.47 26.59
C LEU A 53 -2.78 9.08 27.11
N VAL A 54 -1.71 8.90 27.89
CA VAL A 54 -1.39 7.59 28.50
C VAL A 54 -1.99 7.54 29.91
N THR A 55 -2.77 6.49 30.17
CA THR A 55 -3.44 6.27 31.46
C THR A 55 -2.69 5.27 32.34
N SER A 56 -2.00 4.30 31.73
CA SER A 56 -1.13 3.38 32.46
C SER A 56 -0.02 2.80 31.57
N VAL A 57 1.12 2.48 32.19
CA VAL A 57 2.23 1.76 31.59
C VAL A 57 2.62 0.62 32.53
N SER A 58 2.80 -0.59 32.01
CA SER A 58 3.35 -1.72 32.76
C SER A 58 4.48 -2.39 31.99
N VAL A 59 5.37 -3.06 32.72
CA VAL A 59 6.53 -3.76 32.15
C VAL A 59 6.55 -5.20 32.63
N ASP A 60 6.53 -6.12 31.68
CA ASP A 60 6.65 -7.56 31.91
C ASP A 60 7.99 -8.08 31.37
N VAL A 61 8.54 -9.10 32.03
CA VAL A 61 9.70 -9.86 31.56
C VAL A 61 9.22 -11.27 31.23
N ILE A 62 9.34 -11.66 29.97
CA ILE A 62 8.83 -12.93 29.45
C ILE A 62 10.05 -13.76 29.00
N PRO A 63 10.29 -14.94 29.59
CA PRO A 63 11.39 -15.79 29.17
C PRO A 63 11.12 -16.47 27.83
N PRO A 64 12.16 -16.96 27.13
CA PRO A 64 12.02 -17.64 25.84
C PRO A 64 11.00 -18.80 25.86
N ASP A 65 10.99 -19.59 26.94
CA ASP A 65 10.10 -20.73 27.15
C ASP A 65 8.74 -20.37 27.79
N GLY A 66 8.52 -19.10 28.15
CA GLY A 66 7.33 -18.61 28.85
C GLY A 66 6.40 -17.76 27.99
N ARG A 67 6.42 -17.90 26.66
CA ARG A 67 5.61 -17.08 25.73
C ARG A 67 4.13 -17.44 25.69
N ALA A 68 3.68 -18.49 26.40
CA ALA A 68 2.27 -18.87 26.51
C ALA A 68 1.49 -17.97 27.49
N VAL A 69 1.50 -16.66 27.24
CA VAL A 69 0.87 -15.63 28.08
C VAL A 69 -0.09 -14.78 27.25
N PRO A 70 -1.13 -14.16 27.87
CA PRO A 70 -1.98 -13.22 27.17
C PRO A 70 -1.19 -12.03 26.63
N THR A 71 -1.54 -11.55 25.44
CA THR A 71 -1.03 -10.31 24.86
C THR A 71 -2.16 -9.50 24.26
N ASP A 72 -2.07 -8.19 24.43
CA ASP A 72 -2.77 -7.23 23.59
C ASP A 72 -2.04 -7.12 22.24
N THR A 73 -2.64 -6.33 21.34
CA THR A 73 -2.08 -6.02 20.03
C THR A 73 -0.67 -5.49 20.17
N ILE A 74 0.25 -6.18 19.51
CA ILE A 74 1.65 -5.77 19.39
C ILE A 74 1.71 -4.60 18.40
N LEU A 75 2.02 -3.43 18.94
CA LEU A 75 2.18 -2.21 18.17
C LEU A 75 3.53 -2.19 17.48
N ASP A 76 4.58 -2.67 18.13
CA ASP A 76 5.92 -2.72 17.56
C ASP A 76 6.86 -3.66 18.33
N VAL A 77 7.93 -4.05 17.66
CA VAL A 77 9.05 -4.79 18.23
C VAL A 77 10.32 -4.03 17.89
N ALA A 78 11.16 -3.75 18.89
CA ALA A 78 12.36 -2.94 18.71
C ALA A 78 13.58 -3.59 19.40
N PRO A 79 14.80 -3.37 18.87
CA PRO A 79 16.02 -3.74 19.58
C PRO A 79 16.24 -2.81 20.77
N LEU A 80 16.90 -3.30 21.82
CA LEU A 80 17.44 -2.43 22.87
C LEU A 80 18.86 -1.99 22.48
N ALA A 81 18.98 -0.77 21.96
CA ALA A 81 20.24 -0.18 21.55
C ALA A 81 20.37 1.29 22.02
N ALA A 82 21.61 1.74 22.22
CA ALA A 82 21.93 3.08 22.73
C ALA A 82 23.20 3.64 22.05
N LYS A 83 23.24 4.94 21.77
CA LYS A 83 24.49 5.60 21.35
C LYS A 83 25.45 5.69 22.53
N VAL A 84 26.69 5.26 22.30
CA VAL A 84 27.82 5.57 23.18
C VAL A 84 28.43 6.91 22.76
N GLU A 85 28.62 7.09 21.46
CA GLU A 85 29.13 8.33 20.85
C GLU A 85 28.69 8.43 19.38
N GLY A 86 28.70 9.65 18.83
CA GLY A 86 28.27 9.92 17.46
C GLY A 86 26.75 9.93 17.29
N GLY A 87 26.29 10.00 16.04
CA GLY A 87 24.88 9.97 15.65
C GLY A 87 24.49 8.68 14.92
N LEU A 88 23.27 8.62 14.40
CA LEU A 88 22.82 7.45 13.65
C LEU A 88 23.74 7.15 12.45
N GLY A 89 24.11 5.88 12.34
CA GLY A 89 24.93 5.37 11.25
C GLY A 89 26.42 5.71 11.33
N HIS A 90 26.88 6.29 12.44
CA HIS A 90 28.30 6.53 12.67
C HIS A 90 28.69 6.55 14.16
N GLY A 91 29.98 6.50 14.48
CA GLY A 91 30.44 6.44 15.87
C GLY A 91 30.16 5.06 16.47
N THR A 92 29.82 4.99 17.76
CA THR A 92 29.66 3.72 18.47
C THR A 92 28.23 3.56 19.00
N THR A 93 27.58 2.46 18.62
CA THR A 93 26.27 2.03 19.14
C THR A 93 26.44 0.76 19.95
N ARG A 94 25.83 0.70 21.13
CA ARG A 94 25.74 -0.50 21.93
C ARG A 94 24.39 -1.18 21.73
N LEU A 95 24.39 -2.47 21.45
CA LEU A 95 23.22 -3.30 21.17
C LEU A 95 23.15 -4.46 22.18
N ALA A 96 22.00 -4.65 22.81
CA ALA A 96 21.71 -5.88 23.54
C ALA A 96 21.26 -6.98 22.57
N THR A 97 21.83 -8.19 22.69
CA THR A 97 21.42 -9.39 21.94
C THR A 97 20.89 -10.46 22.88
N GLY A 98 19.98 -11.32 22.42
CA GLY A 98 19.26 -12.26 23.30
C GLY A 98 18.03 -11.64 23.97
N LEU A 99 17.57 -10.49 23.48
CA LEU A 99 16.49 -9.68 24.06
C LEU A 99 15.84 -8.79 22.99
N ALA A 100 14.51 -8.66 23.04
CA ALA A 100 13.75 -7.66 22.28
C ALA A 100 12.78 -6.88 23.19
N LEU A 101 12.49 -5.64 22.79
CA LEU A 101 11.41 -4.84 23.38
C LEU A 101 10.14 -5.07 22.57
N VAL A 102 9.02 -5.33 23.24
CA VAL A 102 7.70 -5.51 22.61
C VAL A 102 6.74 -4.47 23.17
N VAL A 103 6.16 -3.64 22.30
CA VAL A 103 5.17 -2.64 22.70
C VAL A 103 3.79 -3.18 22.42
N THR A 104 2.90 -3.18 23.40
CA THR A 104 1.49 -3.55 23.22
C THR A 104 0.59 -2.43 23.69
N GLY A 105 -0.64 -2.34 23.16
CA GLY A 105 -1.54 -1.30 23.65
C GLY A 105 -3.04 -1.49 23.39
N VAL A 106 -3.80 -0.91 24.32
CA VAL A 106 -5.26 -0.82 24.34
C VAL A 106 -5.70 0.59 24.72
N ASP A 107 -6.94 0.96 24.43
CA ASP A 107 -7.55 2.13 25.06
C ASP A 107 -8.15 1.78 26.43
N ALA A 108 -8.61 2.79 27.17
CA ALA A 108 -9.20 2.64 28.49
C ALA A 108 -10.50 1.81 28.53
N GLN A 109 -11.09 1.48 27.37
CA GLN A 109 -12.21 0.52 27.26
C GLN A 109 -11.74 -0.92 27.01
N GLY A 110 -10.43 -1.15 26.86
CA GLY A 110 -9.87 -2.43 26.45
C GLY A 110 -9.95 -2.67 24.94
N THR A 111 -10.25 -1.63 24.15
CA THR A 111 -10.26 -1.73 22.68
C THR A 111 -8.82 -1.79 22.18
N GLN A 112 -8.55 -2.77 21.33
CA GLN A 112 -7.24 -2.99 20.74
C GLN A 112 -6.81 -1.80 19.83
N LEU A 113 -5.54 -1.41 19.92
CA LEU A 113 -4.93 -0.43 19.01
C LEU A 113 -4.55 -1.11 17.67
N GLY A 114 -5.57 -1.53 16.91
CA GLY A 114 -5.46 -2.10 15.56
C GLY A 114 -6.62 -1.66 14.64
N GLU A 115 -6.41 -1.72 13.32
CA GLU A 115 -7.47 -1.45 12.33
C GLU A 115 -8.05 -2.75 11.75
N ALA A 116 -7.29 -3.46 10.89
CA ALA A 116 -7.75 -4.61 10.13
C ALA A 116 -6.95 -5.87 10.53
N GLY A 117 -7.44 -6.54 11.58
CA GLY A 117 -6.70 -7.61 12.25
C GLY A 117 -5.94 -7.07 13.46
N ASN A 118 -5.68 -7.93 14.44
CA ASN A 118 -4.93 -7.59 15.63
C ASN A 118 -4.28 -8.82 16.26
N SER A 119 -3.08 -8.65 16.78
CA SER A 119 -2.28 -9.71 17.39
C SER A 119 -2.67 -10.01 18.84
N ALA A 120 -3.88 -9.67 19.29
CA ALA A 120 -4.33 -10.02 20.62
C ALA A 120 -4.61 -11.53 20.74
N GLY A 121 -4.31 -12.12 21.90
CA GLY A 121 -4.46 -13.55 22.15
C GLY A 121 -3.33 -14.11 23.00
N VAL A 122 -2.81 -15.28 22.63
CA VAL A 122 -1.64 -15.89 23.28
C VAL A 122 -0.38 -15.45 22.54
N LEU A 123 0.58 -14.85 23.23
CA LEU A 123 1.76 -14.24 22.60
C LEU A 123 2.54 -15.21 21.69
N ALA A 124 2.72 -16.47 22.12
CA ALA A 124 3.39 -17.50 21.34
C ALA A 124 2.73 -17.76 19.97
N ASP A 125 1.41 -17.62 19.87
CA ASP A 125 0.65 -17.88 18.64
C ASP A 125 0.57 -16.63 17.73
N ARG A 126 1.11 -15.50 18.19
CA ARG A 126 0.95 -14.17 17.56
C ARG A 126 2.25 -13.57 17.07
N LEU A 127 3.35 -14.31 17.16
CA LEU A 127 4.67 -13.95 16.65
C LEU A 127 5.08 -14.98 15.60
N ALA A 128 5.46 -14.52 14.41
CA ALA A 128 6.09 -15.40 13.45
C ALA A 128 7.45 -15.88 13.98
N ASP A 129 7.74 -17.16 13.79
CA ASP A 129 9.03 -17.74 14.16
C ASP A 129 10.13 -17.21 13.23
N ALA A 130 11.19 -16.65 13.82
CA ALA A 130 12.41 -16.22 13.12
C ALA A 130 12.20 -15.23 11.96
N ALA A 131 11.15 -14.41 11.99
CA ALA A 131 10.98 -13.30 11.06
C ALA A 131 11.86 -12.11 11.48
N ALA A 132 12.34 -11.31 10.51
CA ALA A 132 13.22 -10.17 10.79
C ALA A 132 12.59 -9.14 11.76
N GLY A 133 11.26 -9.06 11.78
CA GLY A 133 10.49 -8.16 12.64
C GLY A 133 10.06 -8.71 13.99
N THR A 134 10.39 -9.96 14.33
CA THR A 134 9.95 -10.59 15.59
C THR A 134 11.14 -10.97 16.48
N PRO A 135 10.92 -11.15 17.80
CA PRO A 135 11.97 -11.68 18.68
C PRO A 135 12.37 -13.10 18.27
N ASP A 136 13.67 -13.39 18.21
CA ASP A 136 14.15 -14.74 17.88
C ASP A 136 13.64 -15.75 18.92
N PRO A 137 13.45 -17.04 18.62
CA PRO A 137 12.90 -18.01 19.58
C PRO A 137 13.65 -18.08 20.92
N GLY A 138 14.96 -17.82 20.92
CA GLY A 138 15.81 -17.77 22.11
C GLY A 138 15.85 -16.43 22.85
N ASP A 139 15.21 -15.38 22.32
CA ASP A 139 15.24 -14.04 22.91
C ASP A 139 14.32 -13.95 24.14
N TRP A 140 14.80 -13.25 25.16
CA TRP A 140 13.94 -12.68 26.19
C TRP A 140 13.07 -11.57 25.61
N ILE A 141 11.88 -11.38 26.17
CA ILE A 141 11.02 -10.25 25.81
C ILE A 141 10.85 -9.36 27.04
N ILE A 142 11.14 -8.06 26.88
CA ILE A 142 10.65 -7.03 27.80
C ILE A 142 9.45 -6.38 27.11
N ARG A 143 8.25 -6.72 27.61
CA ARG A 143 7.02 -6.14 27.08
C ARG A 143 6.69 -4.86 27.83
N VAL A 144 6.43 -3.79 27.10
CA VAL A 144 5.86 -2.55 27.62
C VAL A 144 4.41 -2.45 27.16
N ALA A 145 3.48 -2.70 28.08
CA ALA A 145 2.06 -2.60 27.80
C ALA A 145 1.56 -1.20 28.17
N VAL A 146 0.88 -0.55 27.23
CA VAL A 146 0.43 0.84 27.39
C VAL A 146 -1.08 0.94 27.19
N THR A 147 -1.76 1.56 28.16
CA THR A 147 -3.17 1.92 28.03
C THR A 147 -3.26 3.40 27.72
N ILE A 148 -4.00 3.75 26.67
CA ILE A 148 -4.27 5.14 26.31
C ILE A 148 -5.70 5.56 26.67
N GLU A 149 -5.98 6.85 26.62
CA GLU A 149 -7.30 7.40 26.81
C GLU A 149 -8.34 6.82 25.83
N ALA A 150 -9.57 6.76 26.32
CA ALA A 150 -10.74 6.28 25.61
C ALA A 150 -10.95 6.93 24.25
N GLY A 151 -11.20 6.13 23.21
CA GLY A 151 -11.55 6.65 21.88
C GLY A 151 -10.39 7.34 21.13
N ARG A 152 -9.18 7.37 21.68
CA ARG A 152 -8.00 7.98 21.05
C ARG A 152 -7.23 7.03 20.12
N ARG A 153 -7.67 5.79 19.96
CA ARG A 153 -6.94 4.72 19.25
C ARG A 153 -6.74 4.97 17.74
N MET A 154 -7.68 5.66 17.09
CA MET A 154 -7.65 5.96 15.65
C MET A 154 -7.15 7.38 15.35
N GLU A 155 -6.59 8.07 16.36
CA GLU A 155 -6.05 9.41 16.19
C GLU A 155 -4.53 9.36 16.37
N ARG A 156 -3.75 9.95 15.44
CA ARG A 156 -2.27 9.98 15.47
C ARG A 156 -1.67 10.19 16.87
N PRO A 157 -2.16 11.14 17.70
CA PRO A 157 -1.61 11.36 19.03
C PRO A 157 -1.69 10.15 19.97
N GLY A 158 -2.69 9.27 19.82
CA GLY A 158 -2.93 8.11 20.69
C GLY A 158 -1.84 7.04 20.57
N PRO A 159 -1.71 6.34 19.43
CA PRO A 159 -0.63 5.39 19.20
C PRO A 159 0.75 6.04 19.39
N ALA A 160 0.96 7.28 18.92
CA ALA A 160 2.22 7.98 19.14
C ALA A 160 2.54 8.19 20.64
N ALA A 161 1.52 8.37 21.49
CA ALA A 161 1.71 8.46 22.94
C ALA A 161 2.14 7.12 23.56
N ALA A 162 1.59 6.01 23.07
CA ALA A 162 2.01 4.67 23.51
C ALA A 162 3.49 4.41 23.21
N HIS A 163 3.93 4.74 21.98
CA HIS A 163 5.32 4.61 21.59
C HIS A 163 6.27 5.54 22.37
N ARG A 164 5.86 6.79 22.63
CA ARG A 164 6.63 7.70 23.49
C ARG A 164 6.80 7.16 24.92
N ALA A 165 5.75 6.58 25.50
CA ALA A 165 5.85 5.97 26.82
C ALA A 165 6.79 4.76 26.82
N ALA A 166 6.71 3.92 25.78
CA ALA A 166 7.62 2.79 25.62
C ALA A 166 9.09 3.23 25.44
N ASP A 167 9.36 4.30 24.69
CA ASP A 167 10.71 4.83 24.51
C ASP A 167 11.29 5.41 25.82
N LEU A 168 10.45 5.99 26.69
CA LEU A 168 10.89 6.43 28.03
C LEU A 168 11.24 5.24 28.95
N VAL A 169 10.55 4.10 28.84
CA VAL A 169 10.96 2.85 29.49
C VAL A 169 12.29 2.38 28.90
N ALA A 170 12.41 2.38 27.57
CA ALA A 170 13.62 1.97 26.86
C ALA A 170 14.83 2.82 27.28
N ASP A 171 14.70 4.14 27.45
CA ASP A 171 15.77 5.02 27.92
C ASP A 171 16.34 4.61 29.28
N ARG A 172 15.47 4.18 30.22
CA ARG A 172 15.92 3.66 31.52
C ARG A 172 16.71 2.36 31.37
N LEU A 173 16.37 1.52 30.39
CA LEU A 173 17.12 0.30 30.05
C LEU A 173 18.42 0.61 29.31
N ARG A 174 18.41 1.58 28.38
CA ARG A 174 19.59 2.08 27.65
C ARG A 174 20.66 2.58 28.61
N ALA A 175 20.28 3.30 29.67
CA ALA A 175 21.22 3.73 30.71
C ALA A 175 21.96 2.55 31.36
N ALA A 176 21.27 1.45 31.65
CA ALA A 176 21.91 0.24 32.18
C ALA A 176 22.76 -0.49 31.12
N LEU A 177 22.33 -0.50 29.86
CA LEU A 177 23.10 -1.06 28.74
C LEU A 177 24.43 -0.31 28.53
N LEU A 178 24.44 1.02 28.66
CA LEU A 178 25.66 1.83 28.56
C LEU A 178 26.66 1.56 29.69
N ALA A 179 26.22 1.00 30.82
CA ALA A 179 27.10 0.54 31.90
C ALA A 179 27.52 -0.93 31.78
N ALA A 180 26.92 -1.68 30.84
CA ALA A 180 27.14 -3.12 30.71
C ALA A 180 28.48 -3.47 30.04
N PRO A 181 29.10 -4.61 30.41
CA PRO A 181 30.34 -5.07 29.79
C PRO A 181 30.09 -5.56 28.36
N VAL A 182 30.88 -5.05 27.41
CA VAL A 182 30.80 -5.43 25.99
C VAL A 182 31.29 -6.86 25.80
N THR A 183 30.52 -7.68 25.09
CA THR A 183 30.82 -9.09 24.78
C THR A 183 31.24 -9.30 23.32
N GLY A 184 30.99 -8.33 22.45
CA GLY A 184 31.39 -8.38 21.04
C GLY A 184 31.53 -6.99 20.45
N ARG A 185 32.31 -6.87 19.37
CA ARG A 185 32.49 -5.59 18.66
C ARG A 185 32.67 -5.86 17.18
N GLU A 186 31.90 -5.16 16.36
CA GLU A 186 32.03 -5.17 14.90
C GLU A 186 32.12 -3.75 14.36
N THR A 187 32.64 -3.62 13.15
CA THR A 187 32.76 -2.34 12.45
C THR A 187 32.09 -2.46 11.09
N LEU A 188 31.02 -1.68 10.91
CA LEU A 188 30.22 -1.62 9.70
C LEU A 188 30.64 -0.38 8.90
N THR A 189 31.12 -0.63 7.70
CA THR A 189 31.42 0.41 6.72
C THR A 189 30.24 0.56 5.76
N GLU A 190 30.07 1.75 5.18
CA GLU A 190 29.11 1.93 4.11
C GLU A 190 29.43 0.97 2.95
N PRO A 191 28.42 0.33 2.34
CA PRO A 191 28.64 -0.65 1.30
C PRO A 191 29.45 -0.07 0.13
N GLY A 192 30.53 -0.77 -0.20
CA GLY A 192 31.35 -0.52 -1.37
C GLY A 192 30.80 -1.22 -2.61
N GLY A 193 31.69 -1.55 -3.52
CA GLY A 193 31.36 -2.26 -4.76
C GLY A 193 31.79 -1.48 -6.00
N SER A 194 32.27 -2.21 -7.00
CA SER A 194 32.66 -1.65 -8.31
C SER A 194 31.60 -1.91 -9.39
N GLY A 195 30.56 -2.67 -9.08
CA GLY A 195 29.49 -2.98 -10.02
C GLY A 195 28.41 -1.90 -10.10
N PRO A 196 27.26 -2.21 -10.75
CA PRO A 196 26.17 -1.27 -10.94
C PRO A 196 25.70 -0.64 -9.62
N ARG A 197 25.41 0.66 -9.69
CA ARG A 197 24.88 1.44 -8.58
C ARG A 197 23.41 1.10 -8.41
N VAL A 198 23.01 0.68 -7.22
CA VAL A 198 21.61 0.31 -6.94
C VAL A 198 21.08 1.04 -5.72
N ALA A 199 19.77 1.25 -5.66
CA ALA A 199 19.08 1.75 -4.47
C ALA A 199 18.01 0.77 -3.99
N LEU A 200 17.64 0.91 -2.72
CA LEU A 200 16.43 0.31 -2.15
C LEU A 200 15.43 1.43 -1.86
N VAL A 201 14.20 1.32 -2.34
CA VAL A 201 13.08 2.19 -1.95
C VAL A 201 12.17 1.40 -1.02
N LYS A 202 11.97 1.89 0.21
CA LYS A 202 11.05 1.35 1.20
C LYS A 202 9.83 2.26 1.28
N LEU A 203 8.70 1.79 0.76
CA LEU A 203 7.39 2.42 0.97
C LEU A 203 6.84 1.93 2.30
N VAL A 204 6.68 2.88 3.21
CA VAL A 204 6.24 2.64 4.58
C VAL A 204 4.92 3.36 4.84
N MET A 205 4.23 3.01 5.92
CA MET A 205 2.97 3.65 6.29
C MET A 205 3.13 5.17 6.51
N GLY A 206 2.19 5.94 5.94
CA GLY A 206 2.14 7.40 6.04
C GLY A 206 0.71 7.97 5.86
N GLN A 207 -0.30 7.19 6.23
CA GLN A 207 -1.72 7.47 5.93
C GLN A 207 -2.44 8.20 7.06
N GLY A 208 -1.79 8.35 8.22
CA GLY A 208 -2.39 8.96 9.40
C GLY A 208 -3.17 7.96 10.24
N ALA A 209 -4.01 8.47 11.14
CA ALA A 209 -4.58 7.67 12.23
C ALA A 209 -3.49 6.92 12.99
N MET A 210 -3.39 5.61 12.86
CA MET A 210 -2.36 4.79 13.49
C MET A 210 -1.21 4.40 12.56
N HIS A 211 -1.35 4.68 11.25
CA HIS A 211 -0.45 4.24 10.18
C HIS A 211 0.63 5.29 9.90
N GLU A 212 1.67 5.24 10.71
CA GLU A 212 2.75 6.22 10.71
C GLU A 212 4.09 5.54 11.00
N ASN A 213 5.15 6.10 10.43
CA ASN A 213 6.52 5.72 10.74
C ASN A 213 7.33 6.99 11.00
N LEU A 214 8.26 6.90 11.94
CA LEU A 214 9.18 7.98 12.29
C LEU A 214 10.57 7.70 11.75
N VAL A 215 11.30 8.75 11.42
CA VAL A 215 12.68 8.69 10.94
C VAL A 215 13.58 9.60 11.75
N PHE A 216 14.87 9.27 11.81
CA PHE A 216 15.92 10.05 12.47
C PHE A 216 15.76 10.26 13.99
N PRO A 217 15.46 9.23 14.80
CA PRO A 217 15.48 9.36 16.25
C PRO A 217 16.88 9.71 16.77
N THR A 218 16.94 10.27 17.99
CA THR A 218 18.23 10.58 18.64
C THR A 218 18.94 9.31 19.11
N GLU A 219 18.16 8.32 19.57
CA GLU A 219 18.65 7.00 19.93
C GLU A 219 18.26 5.98 18.86
N PRO A 220 19.07 4.93 18.64
CA PRO A 220 18.72 3.81 17.77
C PRO A 220 17.33 3.27 18.12
N ALA A 221 16.49 3.13 17.09
CA ALA A 221 15.13 2.59 17.21
C ALA A 221 14.21 3.37 18.19
N GLY A 222 14.57 4.61 18.55
CA GLY A 222 13.80 5.42 19.50
C GLY A 222 12.70 6.28 18.85
N VAL A 223 12.07 7.11 19.67
CA VAL A 223 11.02 8.06 19.29
C VAL A 223 11.49 9.50 19.52
N ARG A 224 12.27 9.73 20.59
CA ARG A 224 12.76 11.07 20.93
C ARG A 224 13.59 11.69 19.80
N GLY A 225 13.17 12.87 19.36
CA GLY A 225 13.84 13.63 18.30
C GLY A 225 13.56 13.14 16.87
N ALA A 226 12.77 12.06 16.72
CA ALA A 226 12.39 11.56 15.40
C ALA A 226 11.38 12.50 14.72
N ALA A 227 11.43 12.54 13.40
CA ALA A 227 10.48 13.24 12.56
C ALA A 227 9.43 12.26 12.01
N SER A 228 8.17 12.69 12.00
CA SER A 228 7.11 11.97 11.32
C SER A 228 7.28 12.06 9.80
N LEU A 229 7.17 10.93 9.09
CA LEU A 229 7.13 10.97 7.63
C LEU A 229 5.92 11.74 7.09
N ILE A 230 4.78 11.69 7.78
CA ILE A 230 3.58 12.45 7.40
C ILE A 230 3.86 13.95 7.48
N ASP A 231 4.50 14.40 8.55
CA ASP A 231 4.83 15.81 8.76
C ASP A 231 5.94 16.28 7.80
N LEU A 232 6.76 15.35 7.28
CA LEU A 232 7.68 15.56 6.16
C LEU A 232 6.99 15.49 4.78
N GLY A 233 5.65 15.45 4.74
CA GLY A 233 4.86 15.40 3.51
C GLY A 233 4.91 14.06 2.78
N ASN A 234 5.28 12.98 3.49
CA ASN A 234 5.54 11.64 2.96
C ASN A 234 6.60 11.61 1.85
N LEU A 235 7.40 12.67 1.72
CA LEU A 235 8.41 12.82 0.69
C LEU A 235 9.55 11.82 0.88
N PRO A 236 10.18 11.35 -0.22
CA PRO A 236 11.26 10.38 -0.13
C PRO A 236 12.48 10.94 0.61
N GLN A 237 12.93 10.23 1.64
CA GLN A 237 14.13 10.53 2.43
C GLN A 237 15.23 9.53 2.07
N GLN A 238 16.36 10.00 1.54
CA GLN A 238 17.52 9.13 1.27
C GLN A 238 18.42 9.03 2.49
N LEU A 239 18.57 7.80 3.00
CA LEU A 239 19.41 7.45 4.13
C LEU A 239 20.64 6.66 3.67
N ARG A 240 21.73 6.82 4.41
CA ARG A 240 22.90 5.94 4.33
C ARG A 240 22.54 4.56 4.86
N VAL A 241 23.29 3.54 4.42
CA VAL A 241 22.97 2.16 4.79
C VAL A 241 23.21 1.92 6.27
N ASN A 242 24.26 2.52 6.84
CA ASN A 242 24.48 2.39 8.27
C ASN A 242 23.43 3.15 9.10
N GLU A 243 22.77 4.19 8.59
CA GLU A 243 21.67 4.84 9.32
C GLU A 243 20.51 3.85 9.52
N ILE A 244 20.14 3.08 8.50
CA ILE A 244 19.11 2.04 8.61
C ILE A 244 19.53 0.96 9.61
N ARG A 245 20.77 0.45 9.48
CA ARG A 245 21.35 -0.55 10.40
C ARG A 245 21.51 -0.04 11.83
N ASP A 246 21.49 1.27 12.04
CA ASP A 246 21.58 1.89 13.36
C ASP A 246 20.21 2.34 13.90
N GLY A 247 19.11 1.89 13.29
CA GLY A 247 17.75 2.12 13.79
C GLY A 247 17.20 3.50 13.47
N ALA A 248 17.47 4.02 12.27
CA ALA A 248 16.95 5.30 11.83
C ALA A 248 15.44 5.31 11.52
N VAL A 249 14.77 4.16 11.46
CA VAL A 249 13.33 4.03 11.21
C VAL A 249 12.69 3.41 12.46
N HIS A 250 11.62 4.03 12.97
CA HIS A 250 10.81 3.52 14.07
C HIS A 250 9.37 3.35 13.59
N SER A 251 8.84 2.13 13.68
CA SER A 251 7.49 1.80 13.20
C SER A 251 6.43 2.04 14.25
N LEU A 252 5.31 2.69 13.89
CA LEU A 252 4.14 2.80 14.78
C LEU A 252 3.19 1.63 14.54
N CYS A 253 1.97 1.83 14.04
CA CYS A 253 1.05 0.73 13.76
C CYS A 253 0.92 0.50 12.24
N CYS A 254 0.51 -0.71 11.88
CA CYS A 254 0.27 -1.13 10.49
C CYS A 254 -1.20 -1.57 10.33
N VAL A 255 -1.65 -1.70 9.07
CA VAL A 255 -3.00 -2.14 8.70
C VAL A 255 -3.30 -3.56 9.20
N GLY A 256 -2.33 -4.48 9.11
CA GLY A 256 -2.46 -5.87 9.57
C GLY A 256 -1.15 -6.44 10.14
N PRO A 257 -1.19 -7.25 11.22
CA PRO A 257 0.02 -7.75 11.89
C PRO A 257 0.97 -8.56 11.01
N SER A 258 0.46 -9.47 10.17
CA SER A 258 1.31 -10.39 9.40
C SER A 258 2.20 -9.71 8.37
N SER A 259 1.73 -8.61 7.77
CA SER A 259 2.48 -7.83 6.78
C SER A 259 3.26 -6.64 7.37
N LYS A 260 3.31 -6.52 8.70
CA LYS A 260 3.92 -5.37 9.38
C LYS A 260 5.43 -5.52 9.46
N GLU A 261 6.15 -4.51 8.97
CA GLU A 261 7.57 -4.36 9.22
C GLU A 261 7.76 -3.56 10.52
N THR A 262 8.23 -4.21 11.58
CA THR A 262 8.50 -3.56 12.87
C THR A 262 9.79 -2.74 12.85
N THR A 263 10.05 -1.95 13.88
CA THR A 263 11.36 -1.29 14.08
C THR A 263 12.52 -2.30 14.03
N LEU A 264 12.32 -3.50 14.58
CA LEU A 264 13.28 -4.60 14.50
C LEU A 264 13.47 -5.10 13.06
N HIS A 265 12.40 -5.16 12.27
CA HIS A 265 12.49 -5.51 10.85
C HIS A 265 13.40 -4.52 10.12
N TYR A 266 13.16 -3.21 10.26
CA TYR A 266 14.01 -2.20 9.61
C TYR A 266 15.47 -2.26 10.10
N TYR A 267 15.70 -2.52 11.39
CA TYR A 267 17.04 -2.69 11.95
C TYR A 267 17.79 -3.90 11.38
N ARG A 268 17.04 -4.98 11.06
CA ARG A 268 17.54 -6.26 10.54
C ARG A 268 17.17 -6.49 9.07
N ASP A 269 16.86 -5.42 8.31
CA ASP A 269 16.15 -5.52 7.03
C ASP A 269 16.87 -6.50 6.07
N PRO A 270 16.21 -7.61 5.66
CA PRO A 270 16.84 -8.61 4.81
C PRO A 270 17.24 -8.08 3.42
N LEU A 271 16.48 -7.13 2.86
CA LEU A 271 16.79 -6.50 1.58
C LEU A 271 18.03 -5.61 1.70
N VAL A 272 18.15 -4.84 2.77
CA VAL A 272 19.35 -4.04 3.06
C VAL A 272 20.56 -4.97 3.23
N THR A 273 20.40 -6.07 3.98
CA THR A 273 21.46 -7.04 4.23
C THR A 273 21.94 -7.69 2.93
N ALA A 274 21.02 -8.16 2.09
CA ALA A 274 21.36 -8.83 0.84
C ALA A 274 21.99 -7.87 -0.19
N LEU A 275 21.45 -6.66 -0.35
CA LEU A 275 21.99 -5.66 -1.29
C LEU A 275 23.36 -5.14 -0.85
N ALA A 276 23.53 -4.83 0.44
CA ALA A 276 24.79 -4.31 0.97
C ALA A 276 25.89 -5.38 1.08
N GLY A 277 25.49 -6.65 1.24
CA GLY A 277 26.41 -7.79 1.29
C GLY A 277 26.84 -8.30 -0.09
N ASN A 278 26.23 -7.83 -1.17
CA ASN A 278 26.54 -8.31 -2.52
C ASN A 278 27.73 -7.54 -3.13
N PRO A 279 28.88 -8.20 -3.40
CA PRO A 279 30.06 -7.53 -3.94
C PRO A 279 29.94 -7.12 -5.43
N ARG A 280 28.94 -7.66 -6.14
CA ARG A 280 28.69 -7.37 -7.57
C ARG A 280 27.82 -6.13 -7.77
N LEU A 281 27.19 -5.63 -6.71
CA LEU A 281 26.38 -4.43 -6.73
C LEU A 281 27.01 -3.37 -5.83
N ARG A 282 26.63 -2.11 -6.02
CA ARG A 282 26.98 -1.02 -5.12
C ARG A 282 25.70 -0.36 -4.62
N LEU A 283 25.27 -0.71 -3.41
CA LEU A 283 24.11 -0.07 -2.77
C LEU A 283 24.47 1.39 -2.41
N THR A 284 23.77 2.35 -3.01
CA THR A 284 24.04 3.78 -2.83
C THR A 284 23.28 4.41 -1.66
N GLY A 285 22.28 3.71 -1.13
CA GLY A 285 21.46 4.18 -0.01
C GLY A 285 20.08 3.53 -0.01
N VAL A 286 19.32 3.84 1.03
CA VAL A 286 17.93 3.40 1.21
C VAL A 286 17.03 4.62 1.22
N ILE A 287 16.03 4.64 0.36
CA ILE A 287 15.07 5.73 0.21
C ILE A 287 13.79 5.33 0.93
N VAL A 288 13.50 5.94 2.08
CA VAL A 288 12.29 5.70 2.85
C VAL A 288 11.22 6.69 2.41
N VAL A 289 10.02 6.21 2.10
CA VAL A 289 8.92 7.01 1.54
C VAL A 289 7.63 6.68 2.28
N GLY A 290 6.91 7.69 2.76
CA GLY A 290 5.60 7.46 3.36
C GLY A 290 4.54 7.25 2.28
N SER A 291 3.54 6.41 2.56
CA SER A 291 2.39 6.17 1.68
C SER A 291 1.24 7.13 2.03
N PRO A 292 0.95 8.17 1.23
CA PRO A 292 -0.05 9.18 1.58
C PRO A 292 -1.47 8.63 1.59
N ALA A 293 -2.36 9.24 2.38
CA ALA A 293 -3.78 8.88 2.38
C ALA A 293 -4.52 9.39 1.12
N GLN A 294 -4.24 10.63 0.71
CA GLN A 294 -4.96 11.31 -0.38
C GLN A 294 -4.35 10.98 -1.75
N GLU A 295 -5.19 10.69 -2.74
CA GLU A 295 -4.77 10.30 -4.11
C GLU A 295 -3.86 11.35 -4.78
N ALA A 296 -4.18 12.63 -4.63
CA ALA A 296 -3.36 13.71 -5.19
C ALA A 296 -1.93 13.69 -4.66
N ASP A 297 -1.77 13.42 -3.36
CA ASP A 297 -0.48 13.30 -2.70
C ASP A 297 0.25 12.03 -3.16
N LYS A 298 -0.45 10.91 -3.39
CA LYS A 298 0.17 9.67 -3.92
C LYS A 298 0.90 9.93 -5.24
N HIS A 299 0.22 10.60 -6.18
CA HIS A 299 0.82 10.94 -7.47
C HIS A 299 1.98 11.93 -7.33
N PHE A 300 1.86 12.92 -6.46
CA PHE A 300 2.94 13.88 -6.21
C PHE A 300 4.17 13.19 -5.61
N VAL A 301 3.99 12.40 -4.55
CA VAL A 301 5.05 11.65 -3.88
C VAL A 301 5.69 10.64 -4.83
N ALA A 302 4.90 9.86 -5.59
CA ALA A 302 5.44 8.92 -6.59
C ALA A 302 6.32 9.62 -7.64
N ARG A 303 5.91 10.79 -8.15
CA ARG A 303 6.75 11.60 -9.06
C ARG A 303 8.05 12.03 -8.40
N ARG A 304 8.00 12.35 -7.09
CA ARG A 304 9.21 12.68 -6.33
C ARG A 304 10.13 11.49 -6.13
N VAL A 305 9.59 10.28 -5.93
CA VAL A 305 10.37 9.03 -5.88
C VAL A 305 11.09 8.82 -7.19
N GLY A 306 10.38 8.80 -8.33
CA GLY A 306 11.01 8.60 -9.65
C GLY A 306 12.10 9.62 -9.94
N ALA A 307 11.84 10.90 -9.67
CA ALA A 307 12.82 11.95 -9.89
C ALA A 307 14.03 11.89 -8.93
N LEU A 308 13.86 11.46 -7.67
CA LEU A 308 14.99 11.25 -6.75
C LEU A 308 15.84 10.04 -7.18
N VAL A 309 15.20 8.93 -7.56
CA VAL A 309 15.90 7.74 -8.08
C VAL A 309 16.72 8.12 -9.32
N ALA A 310 16.12 8.83 -10.27
CA ALA A 310 16.82 9.32 -11.46
C ALA A 310 17.99 10.25 -11.12
N ALA A 311 17.79 11.20 -10.21
CA ALA A 311 18.84 12.13 -9.77
C ALA A 311 19.98 11.43 -9.00
N SER A 312 19.71 10.28 -8.38
CA SER A 312 20.72 9.51 -7.64
C SER A 312 21.71 8.78 -8.57
N GLY A 313 21.40 8.70 -9.87
CA GLY A 313 22.23 8.05 -10.88
C GLY A 313 22.46 6.57 -10.56
N VAL A 314 21.39 5.85 -10.21
CA VAL A 314 21.41 4.41 -10.01
C VAL A 314 21.04 3.69 -11.30
N ASP A 315 21.69 2.55 -11.52
CA ASP A 315 21.50 1.67 -12.67
C ASP A 315 20.30 0.72 -12.47
N GLY A 316 19.83 0.54 -11.23
CA GLY A 316 18.69 -0.31 -10.90
C GLY A 316 18.17 -0.08 -9.48
N VAL A 317 16.96 -0.52 -9.20
CA VAL A 317 16.32 -0.30 -7.89
C VAL A 317 15.46 -1.48 -7.45
N VAL A 318 15.52 -1.79 -6.16
CA VAL A 318 14.51 -2.63 -5.49
C VAL A 318 13.50 -1.70 -4.83
N VAL A 319 12.21 -1.91 -5.08
CA VAL A 319 11.12 -1.19 -4.41
C VAL A 319 10.37 -2.19 -3.56
N ALA A 320 10.21 -1.92 -2.26
CA ALA A 320 9.46 -2.77 -1.35
C ALA A 320 8.36 -1.96 -0.65
N THR A 321 7.22 -2.59 -0.39
CA THR A 321 6.12 -1.98 0.38
C THR A 321 5.73 -2.89 1.55
N GLU A 322 5.54 -2.29 2.73
CA GLU A 322 4.88 -2.98 3.84
C GLU A 322 3.35 -2.92 3.71
N GLY A 323 2.67 -3.81 4.44
CA GLY A 323 1.21 -3.85 4.47
C GLY A 323 0.56 -4.26 3.16
N PHE A 324 -0.73 -3.95 3.04
CA PHE A 324 -1.55 -4.23 1.86
C PHE A 324 -2.59 -3.13 1.66
N GLY A 325 -3.36 -3.22 0.57
CA GLY A 325 -4.49 -2.32 0.35
C GLY A 325 -4.06 -1.05 -0.38
N ASN A 326 -4.31 0.11 0.22
CA ASN A 326 -4.08 1.41 -0.40
C ASN A 326 -2.60 1.67 -0.73
N ASN A 327 -1.66 1.09 0.01
CA ASN A 327 -0.22 1.21 -0.28
C ASN A 327 0.19 0.54 -1.59
N HIS A 328 -0.58 -0.45 -2.08
CA HIS A 328 -0.31 -1.04 -3.39
C HIS A 328 -0.47 -0.01 -4.54
N ILE A 329 -1.28 1.03 -4.33
CA ILE A 329 -1.41 2.13 -5.30
C ILE A 329 -0.13 2.96 -5.31
N ASP A 330 0.43 3.30 -4.14
CA ASP A 330 1.69 4.03 -4.02
C ASP A 330 2.86 3.24 -4.58
N PHE A 331 2.90 1.93 -4.27
CA PHE A 331 3.87 0.98 -4.81
C PHE A 331 3.85 0.91 -6.33
N ALA A 332 2.66 0.70 -6.92
CA ALA A 332 2.50 0.68 -8.37
C ALA A 332 2.90 2.03 -8.99
N ALA A 333 2.44 3.14 -8.41
CA ALA A 333 2.73 4.47 -8.91
C ALA A 333 4.22 4.82 -8.84
N ALA A 334 4.90 4.50 -7.73
CA ALA A 334 6.34 4.72 -7.57
C ALA A 334 7.14 3.96 -8.62
N ILE A 335 6.83 2.68 -8.85
CA ILE A 335 7.50 1.86 -9.87
C ILE A 335 7.26 2.45 -11.27
N ALA A 336 6.04 2.90 -11.57
CA ALA A 336 5.75 3.55 -12.85
C ALA A 336 6.52 4.86 -13.04
N GLU A 337 6.63 5.69 -12.01
CA GLU A 337 7.39 6.96 -12.08
C GLU A 337 8.90 6.73 -12.18
N ILE A 338 9.43 5.68 -11.57
CA ILE A 338 10.82 5.24 -11.76
C ILE A 338 11.04 4.79 -13.21
N ALA A 339 10.13 3.96 -13.75
CA ALA A 339 10.25 3.39 -15.08
C ALA A 339 10.28 4.45 -16.20
N LYS A 340 9.65 5.61 -16.01
CA LYS A 340 9.71 6.74 -16.96
C LYS A 340 11.14 7.26 -17.21
N TYR A 341 12.05 7.04 -16.26
CA TYR A 341 13.47 7.38 -16.40
C TYR A 341 14.32 6.20 -16.90
N GLY A 342 13.69 5.06 -17.21
CA GLY A 342 14.37 3.88 -17.75
C GLY A 342 15.14 3.05 -16.72
N THR A 343 14.89 3.23 -15.42
CA THR A 343 15.58 2.47 -14.37
C THR A 343 14.92 1.10 -14.14
N PRO A 344 15.64 -0.02 -14.38
CA PRO A 344 15.17 -1.37 -14.06
C PRO A 344 14.75 -1.50 -12.60
N THR A 345 13.56 -2.05 -12.37
CA THR A 345 12.95 -2.13 -11.04
C THR A 345 12.49 -3.54 -10.70
N VAL A 346 12.86 -4.02 -9.51
CA VAL A 346 12.29 -5.23 -8.90
C VAL A 346 11.40 -4.81 -7.74
N GLY A 347 10.14 -5.25 -7.77
CA GLY A 347 9.19 -5.01 -6.69
C GLY A 347 9.17 -6.15 -5.67
N VAL A 348 8.98 -5.83 -4.39
CA VAL A 348 8.84 -6.80 -3.29
C VAL A 348 7.60 -6.41 -2.47
N CYS A 349 6.60 -7.28 -2.43
CA CYS A 349 5.32 -6.96 -1.76
C CYS A 349 4.59 -8.21 -1.29
N TRP A 350 3.66 -8.02 -0.36
CA TRP A 350 2.69 -9.04 0.01
C TRP A 350 1.38 -8.84 -0.74
N SER A 351 1.00 -9.77 -1.61
CA SER A 351 -0.24 -9.68 -2.40
C SER A 351 -1.09 -10.95 -2.24
N ALA A 352 -0.45 -12.11 -2.44
CA ALA A 352 -0.97 -13.45 -2.22
C ALA A 352 -2.40 -13.65 -2.75
N ALA A 353 -3.27 -14.30 -1.97
CA ALA A 353 -4.64 -14.61 -2.36
C ALA A 353 -5.52 -13.37 -2.56
N ARG A 354 -5.11 -12.19 -2.10
CA ARG A 354 -5.85 -10.93 -2.25
C ARG A 354 -5.58 -10.25 -3.58
N GLY A 355 -4.40 -10.45 -4.15
CA GLY A 355 -3.95 -9.75 -5.34
C GLY A 355 -3.56 -8.29 -5.07
N LEU A 356 -2.82 -7.70 -6.01
CA LEU A 356 -2.51 -6.28 -5.98
C LEU A 356 -3.78 -5.44 -6.18
N VAL A 357 -3.91 -4.36 -5.42
CA VAL A 357 -5.05 -3.42 -5.56
C VAL A 357 -4.92 -2.62 -6.86
N ALA A 358 -3.70 -2.26 -7.21
CA ALA A 358 -3.36 -1.54 -8.43
C ALA A 358 -2.13 -2.17 -9.08
N GLY A 359 -2.10 -2.13 -10.41
CA GLY A 359 -1.00 -2.62 -11.21
C GLY A 359 -0.83 -1.83 -12.49
N ASN A 360 0.35 -1.93 -13.09
CA ASN A 360 0.68 -1.30 -14.36
C ASN A 360 1.70 -2.15 -15.13
N GLU A 361 1.99 -1.74 -16.37
CA GLU A 361 2.90 -2.46 -17.27
C GLU A 361 4.35 -2.55 -16.77
N TYR A 362 4.74 -1.72 -15.79
CA TYR A 362 6.09 -1.71 -15.21
C TYR A 362 6.25 -2.66 -14.02
N LEU A 363 5.18 -3.34 -13.59
CA LEU A 363 5.21 -4.37 -12.55
C LEU A 363 5.50 -5.76 -13.13
N TYR A 364 6.61 -5.90 -13.87
CA TYR A 364 6.94 -7.13 -14.58
C TYR A 364 7.90 -8.06 -13.81
N ALA A 365 8.53 -7.59 -12.73
CA ALA A 365 9.45 -8.35 -11.89
C ALA A 365 9.10 -8.15 -10.42
N LEU A 366 8.26 -9.04 -9.86
CA LEU A 366 7.78 -8.96 -8.48
C LEU A 366 8.16 -10.21 -7.69
N VAL A 367 8.60 -10.00 -6.46
CA VAL A 367 8.83 -11.02 -5.43
C VAL A 367 7.67 -10.99 -4.43
N GLU A 368 7.09 -12.15 -4.17
CA GLU A 368 5.99 -12.33 -3.21
C GLU A 368 6.56 -12.72 -1.84
N VAL A 369 6.20 -11.99 -0.79
CA VAL A 369 6.72 -12.24 0.58
C VAL A 369 5.75 -13.04 1.46
N ASN A 370 4.73 -13.67 0.89
CA ASN A 370 3.75 -14.47 1.63
C ASN A 370 4.34 -15.77 2.20
N LYS A 371 4.20 -15.99 3.52
CA LYS A 371 4.53 -17.27 4.20
C LYS A 371 3.27 -18.01 4.64
N ALA A 372 2.17 -17.29 4.81
CA ALA A 372 0.89 -17.87 5.20
C ALA A 372 0.38 -18.87 4.17
N ALA A 373 0.09 -20.11 4.59
CA ALA A 373 -0.46 -21.14 3.70
C ALA A 373 -1.81 -20.75 3.06
N SER A 374 -2.59 -19.91 3.75
CA SER A 374 -3.87 -19.38 3.26
C SER A 374 -3.72 -18.26 2.21
N GLY A 375 -2.56 -17.62 2.14
CA GLY A 375 -2.38 -16.38 1.38
C GLY A 375 -3.15 -15.18 1.95
N GLN A 376 -3.64 -15.26 3.19
CA GLN A 376 -4.44 -14.23 3.85
C GLN A 376 -3.67 -13.61 5.02
N GLU A 377 -4.19 -12.50 5.54
CA GLU A 377 -3.73 -11.90 6.79
C GLU A 377 -4.11 -12.86 7.95
N THR A 378 -3.15 -13.18 8.82
CA THR A 378 -3.27 -14.24 9.84
C THR A 378 -3.25 -13.74 11.29
N ASP A 379 -3.17 -12.43 11.51
CA ASP A 379 -2.88 -11.80 12.81
C ASP A 379 -1.54 -12.21 13.47
N VAL A 380 -0.71 -13.02 12.79
CA VAL A 380 0.61 -13.46 13.28
C VAL A 380 1.65 -12.44 12.86
N LEU A 381 2.15 -11.65 13.81
CA LEU A 381 3.05 -10.52 13.53
C LEU A 381 4.26 -10.94 12.69
N GLY A 382 4.49 -10.23 11.58
CA GLY A 382 5.69 -10.35 10.75
C GLY A 382 5.76 -11.58 9.83
N GLU A 383 4.75 -12.46 9.85
CA GLU A 383 4.73 -13.70 9.06
C GLU A 383 4.94 -13.46 7.56
N ASN A 384 4.25 -12.46 7.00
CA ASN A 384 4.25 -12.11 5.59
C ASN A 384 5.15 -10.88 5.31
N THR A 385 6.37 -10.88 5.87
CA THR A 385 7.40 -9.88 5.59
C THR A 385 8.58 -10.50 4.85
N ALA A 386 9.41 -9.67 4.21
CA ALA A 386 10.59 -10.16 3.48
C ALA A 386 11.55 -10.91 4.40
N ASP A 387 12.06 -12.06 3.94
CA ASP A 387 13.13 -12.81 4.58
C ASP A 387 14.40 -12.86 3.70
N ALA A 388 15.41 -13.61 4.13
CA ALA A 388 16.67 -13.74 3.39
C ALA A 388 16.51 -14.41 2.02
N ALA A 389 15.55 -15.33 1.86
CA ALA A 389 15.30 -16.00 0.60
C ALA A 389 14.63 -15.05 -0.40
N ASP A 390 13.64 -14.27 0.03
CA ASP A 390 13.00 -13.24 -0.80
C ASP A 390 14.02 -12.19 -1.23
N ALA A 391 14.87 -11.74 -0.29
CA ALA A 391 15.88 -10.74 -0.57
C ALA A 391 16.94 -11.25 -1.55
N GLY A 392 17.40 -12.48 -1.38
CA GLY A 392 18.32 -13.14 -2.33
C GLY A 392 17.71 -13.25 -3.73
N ARG A 393 16.40 -13.56 -3.81
CA ARG A 393 15.67 -13.61 -5.08
C ARG A 393 15.55 -12.23 -5.73
N ALA A 394 15.16 -11.21 -4.97
CA ALA A 394 15.05 -9.83 -5.47
C ALA A 394 16.39 -9.31 -6.02
N VAL A 395 17.49 -9.57 -5.31
CA VAL A 395 18.85 -9.25 -5.76
C VAL A 395 19.20 -10.00 -7.05
N THR A 396 18.90 -11.29 -7.13
CA THR A 396 19.19 -12.12 -8.31
C THR A 396 18.38 -11.66 -9.53
N MET A 397 17.10 -11.30 -9.34
CA MET A 397 16.28 -10.70 -10.41
C MET A 397 16.86 -9.38 -10.89
N LEU A 398 17.27 -8.50 -9.97
CA LEU A 398 17.83 -7.21 -10.32
C LEU A 398 19.15 -7.36 -11.10
N GLU A 399 20.05 -8.23 -10.65
CA GLU A 399 21.29 -8.55 -11.38
C GLU A 399 21.00 -9.07 -12.79
N THR A 400 19.99 -9.92 -12.95
CA THR A 400 19.59 -10.47 -14.25
C THR A 400 19.09 -9.38 -15.20
N MET A 401 18.26 -8.46 -14.69
CA MET A 401 17.77 -7.31 -15.45
C MET A 401 18.90 -6.35 -15.83
N LEU A 402 19.87 -6.12 -14.94
CA LEU A 402 21.04 -5.30 -15.21
C LEU A 402 21.97 -5.90 -16.28
N LEU A 403 21.92 -7.22 -16.48
CA LEU A 403 22.60 -7.91 -17.58
C LEU A 403 21.80 -7.87 -18.89
N GLY A 404 20.65 -7.18 -18.92
CA GLY A 404 19.78 -7.06 -20.09
C GLY A 404 18.94 -8.31 -20.37
N THR A 405 18.73 -9.15 -19.35
CA THR A 405 17.88 -10.34 -19.44
C THR A 405 16.54 -10.09 -18.76
N ASP A 406 15.45 -10.37 -19.46
CA ASP A 406 14.10 -10.20 -18.93
C ASP A 406 13.74 -11.26 -17.88
N ILE A 407 12.92 -10.85 -16.91
CA ILE A 407 12.31 -11.76 -15.94
C ILE A 407 11.07 -12.40 -16.56
N ALA A 408 10.95 -13.71 -16.46
CA ALA A 408 9.79 -14.41 -17.00
C ALA A 408 8.49 -13.97 -16.30
N PRO A 409 7.35 -13.93 -17.01
CA PRO A 409 6.08 -13.48 -16.43
C PRO A 409 5.56 -14.42 -15.34
N PRO A 410 4.68 -13.92 -14.45
CA PRO A 410 4.06 -14.74 -13.42
C PRO A 410 3.04 -15.72 -14.02
N PRO A 411 2.67 -16.79 -13.30
CA PRO A 411 1.49 -17.56 -13.66
C PRO A 411 0.23 -16.67 -13.68
N PRO A 412 -0.82 -17.04 -14.44
CA PRO A 412 -2.03 -16.21 -14.56
C PRO A 412 -2.80 -16.01 -13.24
N VAL A 413 -2.61 -16.94 -12.30
CA VAL A 413 -3.26 -16.96 -10.99
C VAL A 413 -2.18 -17.25 -9.95
N TRP A 414 -2.33 -16.65 -8.78
CA TRP A 414 -1.46 -16.92 -7.64
C TRP A 414 -1.91 -18.24 -7.01
N GLU A 415 -0.97 -19.16 -6.80
CA GLU A 415 -1.24 -20.47 -6.21
C GLU A 415 -0.52 -20.60 -4.86
N PRO A 416 -1.23 -20.92 -3.76
CA PRO A 416 -0.62 -21.12 -2.46
C PRO A 416 0.44 -22.22 -2.49
N GLY A 417 1.63 -21.95 -1.94
CA GLY A 417 2.72 -22.93 -1.88
C GLY A 417 3.38 -23.24 -3.23
N ALA A 418 3.05 -22.50 -4.28
CA ALA A 418 3.78 -22.60 -5.55
C ALA A 418 5.25 -22.27 -5.30
N THR A 419 6.12 -23.26 -5.52
CA THR A 419 7.55 -23.01 -5.57
C THR A 419 7.82 -22.28 -6.89
N PRO A 420 8.58 -21.18 -6.88
CA PRO A 420 9.03 -20.58 -8.12
C PRO A 420 9.80 -21.66 -8.89
N GLY A 421 9.26 -22.09 -10.03
CA GLY A 421 9.78 -23.19 -10.84
C GLY A 421 11.19 -22.91 -11.38
N ASP A 422 11.71 -23.80 -12.25
CA ASP A 422 13.05 -23.63 -12.82
C ASP A 422 13.18 -22.27 -13.57
N GLY A 423 14.12 -21.42 -13.12
CA GLY A 423 14.40 -20.09 -13.69
C GLY A 423 13.87 -18.89 -12.87
N LEU A 424 14.29 -17.67 -13.24
CA LEU A 424 13.83 -16.43 -12.59
C LEU A 424 12.54 -15.93 -13.24
N ARG A 425 11.47 -15.82 -12.46
CA ARG A 425 10.16 -15.30 -12.89
C ARG A 425 9.53 -14.43 -11.82
N SER A 426 8.70 -13.49 -12.25
CA SER A 426 7.81 -12.75 -11.35
C SER A 426 6.85 -13.72 -10.65
N GLU A 427 6.54 -13.44 -9.40
CA GLU A 427 5.75 -14.33 -8.53
C GLU A 427 4.34 -13.79 -8.29
N VAL A 428 4.15 -12.49 -8.48
CA VAL A 428 2.88 -11.81 -8.25
C VAL A 428 2.18 -11.61 -9.59
N PRO A 429 1.00 -12.24 -9.82
CA PRO A 429 0.20 -11.97 -11.00
C PRO A 429 -0.29 -10.53 -10.98
N VAL A 430 0.20 -9.74 -11.94
CA VAL A 430 -0.30 -8.40 -12.15
C VAL A 430 -1.45 -8.50 -13.13
N ALA A 431 -2.66 -8.25 -12.65
CA ALA A 431 -3.84 -8.20 -13.49
C ALA A 431 -3.81 -6.94 -14.37
N ALA A 432 -2.92 -6.90 -15.38
CA ALA A 432 -3.11 -6.07 -16.56
C ALA A 432 -3.89 -6.94 -17.54
N THR A 433 -5.22 -6.82 -17.54
CA THR A 433 -5.99 -7.59 -18.52
C THR A 433 -5.84 -6.91 -19.87
N THR A 434 -5.37 -7.63 -20.89
CA THR A 434 -5.39 -7.13 -22.26
C THR A 434 -6.82 -6.77 -22.66
N PRO A 435 -7.08 -5.52 -23.10
CA PRO A 435 -8.38 -5.15 -23.64
C PRO A 435 -8.75 -6.06 -24.82
N PRO A 436 -10.03 -6.44 -24.98
CA PRO A 436 -10.46 -7.20 -26.15
C PRO A 436 -10.32 -6.35 -27.42
N GLU A 437 -10.32 -6.98 -28.58
CA GLU A 437 -10.46 -6.26 -29.84
C GLU A 437 -11.69 -5.34 -29.81
N LEU A 438 -11.55 -4.17 -30.44
CA LEU A 438 -12.60 -3.17 -30.50
C LEU A 438 -13.73 -3.69 -31.40
N ALA A 439 -14.96 -3.76 -30.85
CA ALA A 439 -16.14 -3.92 -31.67
C ALA A 439 -16.33 -2.65 -32.52
N VAL A 440 -16.73 -2.85 -33.78
CA VAL A 440 -16.86 -1.78 -34.76
C VAL A 440 -18.30 -1.28 -34.76
N LEU A 441 -18.47 0.04 -34.73
CA LEU A 441 -19.78 0.66 -34.90
C LEU A 441 -20.26 0.48 -36.34
N ALA A 442 -21.49 -0.03 -36.52
CA ALA A 442 -22.01 -0.42 -37.83
C ALA A 442 -22.33 0.78 -38.76
N GLY A 443 -22.47 1.99 -38.20
CA GLY A 443 -22.84 3.19 -38.96
C GLY A 443 -22.41 4.48 -38.26
N PRO A 444 -22.82 5.65 -38.77
CA PRO A 444 -22.51 6.92 -38.13
C PRO A 444 -23.20 7.03 -36.76
N LEU A 445 -22.55 7.72 -35.83
CA LEU A 445 -23.07 7.96 -34.48
C LEU A 445 -24.49 8.56 -34.51
N ALA A 446 -24.75 9.51 -35.42
CA ALA A 446 -26.04 10.15 -35.62
C ALA A 446 -27.19 9.21 -36.05
N ALA A 447 -26.91 7.97 -36.45
CA ALA A 447 -27.91 6.94 -36.74
C ALA A 447 -27.95 5.81 -35.68
N THR A 448 -27.11 5.89 -34.64
CA THR A 448 -26.90 4.82 -33.65
C THR A 448 -27.86 4.94 -32.47
N ARG A 449 -28.44 3.81 -32.06
CA ARG A 449 -29.21 3.67 -30.82
C ARG A 449 -28.33 3.30 -29.63
N VAL A 450 -28.27 4.15 -28.62
CA VAL A 450 -27.35 4.02 -27.48
C VAL A 450 -28.07 3.57 -26.21
N ALA A 451 -27.51 2.57 -25.53
CA ALA A 451 -27.90 2.19 -24.17
C ALA A 451 -26.94 2.76 -23.12
N LEU A 452 -27.44 2.92 -21.91
CA LEU A 452 -26.67 3.39 -20.75
C LEU A 452 -26.58 2.25 -19.73
N VAL A 453 -25.38 2.02 -19.21
CA VAL A 453 -25.13 1.07 -18.13
C VAL A 453 -24.34 1.76 -17.02
N SER A 454 -24.81 1.73 -15.79
CA SER A 454 -24.05 2.32 -14.66
C SER A 454 -23.76 1.29 -13.58
N SER A 455 -22.52 1.26 -13.11
CA SER A 455 -22.13 0.46 -11.93
C SER A 455 -22.19 1.26 -10.63
N ALA A 456 -22.77 2.46 -10.64
CA ALA A 456 -22.87 3.35 -9.49
C ALA A 456 -24.04 3.00 -8.54
N GLY A 457 -24.79 1.92 -8.78
CA GLY A 457 -25.94 1.56 -7.93
C GLY A 457 -27.19 2.41 -8.18
N ALA A 458 -27.32 2.99 -9.38
CA ALA A 458 -28.53 3.69 -9.81
C ALA A 458 -29.74 2.72 -9.87
N HIS A 459 -30.90 3.15 -9.39
CA HIS A 459 -32.16 2.39 -9.46
C HIS A 459 -33.36 3.34 -9.39
N THR A 460 -34.55 2.84 -9.72
CA THR A 460 -35.77 3.66 -9.68
C THR A 460 -36.30 3.73 -8.24
N ALA A 461 -36.74 4.91 -7.81
CA ALA A 461 -37.43 5.09 -6.54
C ALA A 461 -38.66 4.16 -6.46
N GLY A 462 -38.69 3.32 -5.43
CA GLY A 462 -39.66 2.24 -5.24
C GLY A 462 -39.09 0.84 -5.48
N ASP A 463 -37.95 0.70 -6.17
CA ASP A 463 -37.24 -0.57 -6.28
C ASP A 463 -36.61 -0.98 -4.94
N THR A 464 -36.36 -2.29 -4.77
CA THR A 464 -35.55 -2.76 -3.65
C THR A 464 -34.10 -2.28 -3.83
N PRO A 465 -33.54 -1.52 -2.86
CA PRO A 465 -32.16 -1.05 -2.93
C PRO A 465 -31.17 -2.21 -3.08
N PHE A 466 -30.02 -1.92 -3.72
CA PHE A 466 -28.95 -2.90 -3.81
C PHE A 466 -28.37 -3.23 -2.43
N ARG A 467 -27.91 -4.46 -2.26
CA ARG A 467 -27.17 -4.84 -1.06
C ARG A 467 -25.77 -4.21 -1.10
N PRO A 468 -25.24 -3.73 0.04
CA PRO A 468 -23.90 -3.13 0.08
C PRO A 468 -22.75 -4.07 -0.33
N TYR A 469 -22.93 -5.39 -0.16
CA TYR A 469 -21.91 -6.41 -0.45
C TYR A 469 -22.55 -7.62 -1.14
N ALA A 470 -21.77 -8.26 -2.02
CA ALA A 470 -22.11 -9.45 -2.80
C ALA A 470 -23.38 -9.32 -3.68
N ASP A 471 -23.83 -8.10 -3.97
CA ASP A 471 -24.91 -7.88 -4.93
C ASP A 471 -24.35 -7.94 -6.36
N TYR A 472 -24.87 -8.85 -7.16
CA TYR A 472 -24.55 -9.01 -8.58
C TYR A 472 -25.80 -8.81 -9.45
N THR A 473 -26.90 -8.33 -8.87
CA THR A 473 -28.17 -8.18 -9.59
C THR A 473 -28.16 -6.96 -10.50
N LEU A 474 -28.92 -7.05 -11.60
CA LEU A 474 -29.13 -5.96 -12.55
C LEU A 474 -30.50 -5.31 -12.30
N ARG A 475 -30.59 -3.99 -12.44
CA ARG A 475 -31.85 -3.23 -12.47
C ARG A 475 -32.08 -2.68 -13.87
N GLU A 476 -33.34 -2.65 -14.27
CA GLU A 476 -33.79 -2.02 -15.50
C GLU A 476 -34.35 -0.64 -15.20
N ILE A 477 -33.94 0.36 -15.98
CA ILE A 477 -34.41 1.73 -15.87
C ILE A 477 -35.04 2.10 -17.21
N PRO A 478 -36.38 2.24 -17.28
CA PRO A 478 -37.07 2.60 -18.50
C PRO A 478 -36.63 3.96 -19.08
N ALA A 479 -36.62 4.05 -20.40
CA ALA A 479 -36.27 5.27 -21.13
C ALA A 479 -37.18 6.49 -20.93
N PRO A 480 -38.39 6.44 -20.32
CA PRO A 480 -39.10 7.65 -19.90
C PRO A 480 -38.95 7.98 -18.40
N THR A 481 -38.12 7.26 -17.64
CA THR A 481 -37.92 7.55 -16.21
C THR A 481 -37.43 8.98 -16.02
N PRO A 482 -38.11 9.81 -15.21
CA PRO A 482 -37.69 11.18 -14.92
C PRO A 482 -36.60 11.20 -13.84
N ASP A 483 -35.79 12.25 -13.82
CA ASP A 483 -34.60 12.35 -12.97
C ASP A 483 -34.95 12.26 -11.48
N GLU A 484 -36.08 12.82 -11.04
CA GLU A 484 -36.53 12.80 -9.64
C GLU A 484 -36.88 11.40 -9.14
N ARG A 485 -37.02 10.43 -10.05
CA ARG A 485 -37.24 9.02 -9.73
C ARG A 485 -35.96 8.20 -9.72
N LEU A 486 -34.80 8.76 -10.03
CA LEU A 486 -33.52 8.07 -9.95
C LEU A 486 -32.91 8.24 -8.55
N THR A 487 -32.42 7.16 -7.98
CA THR A 487 -31.72 7.16 -6.69
C THR A 487 -30.54 6.17 -6.71
N PHE A 488 -29.66 6.26 -5.72
CA PHE A 488 -28.40 5.53 -5.66
C PHE A 488 -28.25 4.82 -4.31
N ALA A 489 -27.74 3.58 -4.33
CA ALA A 489 -27.54 2.76 -3.11
C ALA A 489 -26.05 2.45 -2.82
N SER A 490 -25.12 3.05 -3.55
CA SER A 490 -23.69 2.77 -3.37
C SER A 490 -23.08 3.57 -2.23
N GLY A 491 -22.52 2.88 -1.24
CA GLY A 491 -21.74 3.50 -0.16
C GLY A 491 -20.26 3.69 -0.48
N SER A 492 -19.86 3.55 -1.74
CA SER A 492 -18.43 3.56 -2.15
C SER A 492 -17.95 4.89 -2.74
N TYR A 493 -18.77 5.94 -2.68
CA TYR A 493 -18.43 7.31 -3.08
C TYR A 493 -19.43 8.30 -2.43
N ASP A 494 -19.12 9.59 -2.42
CA ASP A 494 -20.03 10.63 -1.90
C ASP A 494 -21.25 10.80 -2.80
N ASN A 495 -22.45 10.61 -2.24
CA ASN A 495 -23.71 10.67 -2.99
C ASN A 495 -24.26 12.10 -3.13
N SER A 496 -23.59 13.12 -2.57
CA SER A 496 -24.08 14.51 -2.57
C SER A 496 -24.39 15.03 -3.97
N ASP A 497 -23.48 14.86 -4.92
CA ASP A 497 -23.66 15.34 -6.30
C ASP A 497 -24.78 14.57 -7.05
N VAL A 498 -24.87 13.25 -6.87
CA VAL A 498 -25.91 12.45 -7.54
C VAL A 498 -27.29 12.58 -6.94
N ASN A 499 -27.37 12.92 -5.64
CA ASN A 499 -28.62 13.23 -4.98
C ASN A 499 -29.15 14.60 -5.44
N ALA A 500 -28.27 15.54 -5.78
CA ALA A 500 -28.63 16.80 -6.41
C ALA A 500 -29.01 16.62 -7.89
N ASP A 501 -28.19 15.90 -8.65
CA ASP A 501 -28.39 15.63 -10.07
C ASP A 501 -27.96 14.20 -10.45
N PRO A 502 -28.89 13.29 -10.77
CA PRO A 502 -28.55 11.92 -11.14
C PRO A 502 -27.70 11.84 -12.42
N ASN A 503 -27.69 12.88 -13.26
CA ASN A 503 -26.90 12.90 -14.50
C ASN A 503 -25.39 12.91 -14.25
N CYS A 504 -24.94 13.16 -13.01
CA CYS A 504 -23.55 13.04 -12.60
C CYS A 504 -22.98 11.62 -12.76
N LEU A 505 -23.82 10.57 -12.64
CA LEU A 505 -23.42 9.16 -12.80
C LEU A 505 -24.40 8.28 -13.61
N PHE A 506 -25.57 8.81 -13.94
CA PHE A 506 -26.57 8.17 -14.79
C PHE A 506 -27.18 9.21 -15.75
N PRO A 507 -26.43 9.67 -16.77
CA PRO A 507 -26.81 10.79 -17.65
C PRO A 507 -27.93 10.48 -18.65
N LEU A 508 -29.05 9.94 -18.18
CA LEU A 508 -30.17 9.53 -19.02
C LEU A 508 -30.86 10.73 -19.68
N ALA A 509 -31.08 11.82 -18.95
CA ALA A 509 -31.64 13.05 -19.54
C ALA A 509 -30.69 13.61 -20.60
N ARG A 510 -29.39 13.74 -20.28
CA ARG A 510 -28.38 14.22 -21.24
C ARG A 510 -28.31 13.36 -22.50
N LEU A 511 -28.41 12.03 -22.36
CA LEU A 511 -28.41 11.12 -23.50
C LEU A 511 -29.63 11.30 -24.41
N ARG A 512 -30.83 11.51 -23.84
CA ARG A 512 -32.04 11.83 -24.62
C ARG A 512 -31.90 13.16 -25.35
N GLU A 513 -31.39 14.18 -24.68
CA GLU A 513 -31.19 15.49 -25.31
C GLU A 513 -30.14 15.45 -26.45
N LEU A 514 -29.15 14.55 -26.38
CA LEU A 514 -28.22 14.31 -27.49
C LEU A 514 -28.91 13.63 -28.67
N ALA A 515 -29.88 12.75 -28.42
CA ALA A 515 -30.71 12.15 -29.47
C ALA A 515 -31.63 13.20 -30.13
N GLU A 516 -32.28 14.05 -29.33
CA GLU A 516 -33.10 15.16 -29.84
C GLU A 516 -32.30 16.15 -30.68
N ALA A 517 -31.03 16.38 -30.31
CA ALA A 517 -30.10 17.21 -31.06
C ALA A 517 -29.51 16.52 -32.31
N GLY A 518 -29.85 15.26 -32.57
CA GLY A 518 -29.33 14.49 -33.72
C GLY A 518 -27.85 14.10 -33.62
N VAL A 519 -27.25 14.19 -32.43
CA VAL A 519 -25.86 13.75 -32.18
C VAL A 519 -25.79 12.22 -32.21
N ILE A 520 -26.84 11.57 -31.69
CA ILE A 520 -27.07 10.12 -31.79
C ILE A 520 -28.43 9.85 -32.45
N GLY A 521 -28.64 8.66 -32.99
CA GLY A 521 -29.90 8.29 -33.65
C GLY A 521 -31.06 8.04 -32.70
N GLY A 522 -30.77 7.71 -31.44
CA GLY A 522 -31.77 7.50 -30.41
C GLY A 522 -31.22 6.84 -29.14
N VAL A 523 -32.09 6.68 -28.14
CA VAL A 523 -31.82 5.87 -26.95
C VAL A 523 -32.59 4.55 -27.00
N THR A 524 -32.08 3.51 -26.35
CA THR A 524 -32.84 2.26 -26.16
C THR A 524 -34.06 2.47 -25.27
N GLY A 525 -35.07 1.59 -25.34
CA GLY A 525 -36.26 1.68 -24.48
C GLY A 525 -35.99 1.35 -23.00
N THR A 526 -34.88 0.67 -22.72
CA THR A 526 -34.45 0.25 -21.39
C THR A 526 -32.94 0.48 -21.24
N HIS A 527 -32.55 0.96 -20.06
CA HIS A 527 -31.18 1.15 -19.60
C HIS A 527 -30.93 0.26 -18.38
N PHE A 528 -29.68 0.06 -18.01
CA PHE A 528 -29.34 -0.90 -16.96
C PHE A 528 -28.44 -0.31 -15.88
N ALA A 529 -28.57 -0.81 -14.67
CA ALA A 529 -27.69 -0.41 -13.58
C ALA A 529 -27.42 -1.57 -12.62
N MET A 530 -26.28 -1.53 -11.96
CA MET A 530 -25.94 -2.44 -10.88
C MET A 530 -25.13 -1.73 -9.78
N GLN A 531 -25.05 -2.36 -8.61
CA GLN A 531 -24.08 -2.00 -7.58
C GLN A 531 -22.71 -2.56 -7.96
N GLY A 532 -21.78 -1.71 -8.37
CA GLY A 532 -20.42 -2.12 -8.68
C GLY A 532 -19.54 -2.33 -7.44
N GLY A 533 -19.78 -1.54 -6.38
CA GLY A 533 -19.07 -1.63 -5.11
C GLY A 533 -19.47 -2.87 -4.32
N GLY A 534 -18.48 -3.70 -3.95
CA GLY A 534 -18.71 -4.91 -3.16
C GLY A 534 -19.30 -6.10 -3.93
N ALA A 535 -19.43 -6.02 -5.26
CA ALA A 535 -20.00 -7.10 -6.07
C ALA A 535 -19.11 -8.36 -6.13
N GLU A 536 -19.74 -9.53 -6.27
CA GLU A 536 -19.05 -10.80 -6.45
C GLU A 536 -18.59 -10.97 -7.91
N ILE A 537 -17.35 -10.55 -8.20
CA ILE A 537 -16.82 -10.38 -9.56
C ILE A 537 -16.98 -11.60 -10.47
N GLU A 538 -16.79 -12.82 -9.94
CA GLU A 538 -16.97 -14.03 -10.75
C GLU A 538 -18.44 -14.29 -11.13
N ARG A 539 -19.40 -13.92 -10.27
CA ARG A 539 -20.82 -13.95 -10.63
C ARG A 539 -21.20 -12.82 -11.57
N VAL A 540 -20.57 -11.66 -11.45
CA VAL A 540 -20.70 -10.59 -12.46
C VAL A 540 -20.23 -11.09 -13.83
N ARG A 541 -19.10 -11.80 -13.89
CA ARG A 541 -18.55 -12.36 -15.12
C ARG A 541 -19.43 -13.47 -15.71
N THR A 542 -19.91 -14.39 -14.90
CA THR A 542 -20.53 -15.65 -15.37
C THR A 542 -22.06 -15.61 -15.43
N ILE A 543 -22.71 -14.68 -14.71
CA ILE A 543 -24.17 -14.58 -14.62
C ILE A 543 -24.64 -13.22 -15.14
N THR A 544 -24.21 -12.13 -14.48
CA THR A 544 -24.73 -10.78 -14.77
C THR A 544 -24.33 -10.28 -16.15
N GLY A 545 -23.07 -10.50 -16.55
CA GLY A 545 -22.56 -10.08 -17.85
C GLY A 545 -23.28 -10.75 -19.03
N PRO A 546 -23.40 -12.09 -19.07
CA PRO A 546 -24.19 -12.77 -20.09
C PRO A 546 -25.65 -12.32 -20.13
N ASP A 547 -26.28 -12.10 -18.98
CA ASP A 547 -27.65 -11.59 -18.90
C ASP A 547 -27.77 -10.16 -19.44
N LEU A 548 -26.84 -9.27 -19.09
CA LEU A 548 -26.77 -7.91 -19.62
C LEU A 548 -26.61 -7.92 -21.16
N VAL A 549 -25.70 -8.74 -21.70
CA VAL A 549 -25.50 -8.86 -23.16
C VAL A 549 -26.79 -9.29 -23.85
N ARG A 550 -27.50 -10.27 -23.30
CA ARG A 550 -28.79 -10.72 -23.83
C ARG A 550 -29.81 -9.59 -23.87
N ARG A 551 -29.99 -8.87 -22.75
CA ARG A 551 -30.97 -7.77 -22.65
C ARG A 551 -30.62 -6.57 -23.53
N LEU A 552 -29.34 -6.25 -23.68
CA LEU A 552 -28.87 -5.20 -24.60
C LEU A 552 -29.22 -5.52 -26.06
N ARG A 553 -29.09 -6.79 -26.47
CA ARG A 553 -29.51 -7.23 -27.81
C ARG A 553 -31.03 -7.15 -27.99
N GLU A 554 -31.79 -7.58 -26.98
CA GLU A 554 -33.26 -7.54 -27.00
C GLU A 554 -33.82 -6.12 -27.10
N CYS A 555 -33.18 -5.14 -26.44
CA CYS A 555 -33.59 -3.74 -26.54
C CYS A 555 -33.00 -3.00 -27.76
N GLY A 556 -32.26 -3.70 -28.62
CA GLY A 556 -31.69 -3.17 -29.86
C GLY A 556 -30.58 -2.14 -29.64
N ALA A 557 -29.76 -2.30 -28.60
CA ALA A 557 -28.60 -1.46 -28.37
C ALA A 557 -27.54 -1.67 -29.46
N GLU A 558 -27.14 -0.60 -30.13
CA GLU A 558 -26.08 -0.60 -31.15
C GLU A 558 -24.76 -0.06 -30.60
N ALA A 559 -24.80 0.66 -29.48
CA ALA A 559 -23.64 1.04 -28.69
C ALA A 559 -24.01 1.19 -27.21
N VAL A 560 -23.01 1.12 -26.33
CA VAL A 560 -23.21 1.26 -24.87
C VAL A 560 -22.25 2.26 -24.26
N VAL A 561 -22.80 3.21 -23.49
CA VAL A 561 -22.02 4.04 -22.57
C VAL A 561 -22.07 3.42 -21.18
N LEU A 562 -20.90 3.20 -20.58
CA LEU A 562 -20.77 2.75 -19.20
C LEU A 562 -20.31 3.91 -18.31
N VAL A 563 -20.75 3.92 -17.05
CA VAL A 563 -20.29 4.90 -16.05
C VAL A 563 -19.78 4.19 -14.80
N GLY A 564 -18.56 4.55 -14.37
CA GLY A 564 -17.91 4.04 -13.16
C GLY A 564 -17.58 5.17 -12.18
N ALA A 565 -17.99 5.00 -10.92
CA ALA A 565 -17.94 6.06 -9.91
C ALA A 565 -16.75 5.99 -8.93
N CYS A 566 -16.25 4.78 -8.64
CA CYS A 566 -15.21 4.52 -7.63
C CYS A 566 -14.36 3.27 -7.97
N GLY A 567 -13.30 2.98 -7.22
CA GLY A 567 -12.35 1.91 -7.57
C GLY A 567 -12.99 0.53 -7.76
N SER A 568 -13.88 0.13 -6.87
CA SER A 568 -14.62 -1.13 -6.96
C SER A 568 -15.70 -1.11 -8.06
N CYS A 569 -16.37 0.02 -8.28
CA CYS A 569 -17.32 0.19 -9.38
C CYS A 569 -16.67 0.03 -10.77
N HIS A 570 -15.43 0.49 -10.95
CA HIS A 570 -14.68 0.30 -12.19
C HIS A 570 -14.36 -1.19 -12.43
N ARG A 571 -14.09 -1.98 -11.38
CA ARG A 571 -13.89 -3.44 -11.48
C ARG A 571 -15.08 -4.12 -12.13
N SER A 572 -16.28 -3.87 -11.63
CA SER A 572 -17.51 -4.45 -12.14
C SER A 572 -17.88 -3.91 -13.53
N ALA A 573 -17.78 -2.58 -13.73
CA ALA A 573 -18.10 -1.96 -15.01
C ALA A 573 -17.20 -2.47 -16.14
N VAL A 574 -15.89 -2.61 -15.92
CA VAL A 574 -14.97 -3.08 -16.97
C VAL A 574 -15.12 -4.57 -17.25
N VAL A 575 -15.52 -5.39 -16.26
CA VAL A 575 -15.93 -6.78 -16.54
C VAL A 575 -17.11 -6.80 -17.51
N LEU A 576 -18.17 -6.03 -17.22
CA LEU A 576 -19.34 -5.94 -18.11
C LEU A 576 -18.97 -5.38 -19.48
N GLN A 577 -18.21 -4.29 -19.52
CA GLN A 577 -17.75 -3.63 -20.73
C GLN A 577 -17.08 -4.61 -21.69
N ARG A 578 -16.12 -5.40 -21.20
CA ARG A 578 -15.40 -6.37 -22.02
C ARG A 578 -16.30 -7.48 -22.56
N LEU A 579 -17.29 -7.91 -21.79
CA LEU A 579 -18.24 -8.94 -22.23
C LEU A 579 -19.17 -8.41 -23.32
N VAL A 580 -19.63 -7.16 -23.18
CA VAL A 580 -20.44 -6.48 -24.20
C VAL A 580 -19.63 -6.25 -25.48
N GLU A 581 -18.37 -5.81 -25.36
CA GLU A 581 -17.48 -5.61 -26.51
C GLU A 581 -17.23 -6.93 -27.27
N ARG A 582 -16.92 -8.02 -26.55
CA ARG A 582 -16.74 -9.36 -27.14
C ARG A 582 -18.01 -9.91 -27.80
N ALA A 583 -19.18 -9.41 -27.38
CA ALA A 583 -20.46 -9.76 -27.98
C ALA A 583 -20.76 -8.96 -29.26
N GLY A 584 -19.85 -8.08 -29.69
CA GLY A 584 -19.93 -7.29 -30.91
C GLY A 584 -20.67 -5.95 -30.76
N ILE A 585 -20.97 -5.50 -29.54
CA ILE A 585 -21.60 -4.21 -29.29
C ILE A 585 -20.51 -3.23 -28.81
N PRO A 586 -20.20 -2.16 -29.55
CA PRO A 586 -19.16 -1.21 -29.17
C PRO A 586 -19.51 -0.45 -27.90
N THR A 587 -18.51 -0.32 -27.02
CA THR A 587 -18.66 0.32 -25.72
C THR A 587 -17.61 1.40 -25.45
N VAL A 588 -17.97 2.32 -24.56
CA VAL A 588 -17.06 3.28 -23.93
C VAL A 588 -17.41 3.42 -22.45
N ILE A 589 -16.40 3.51 -21.57
CA ILE A 589 -16.61 3.85 -20.15
C ILE A 589 -16.21 5.30 -19.89
N ILE A 590 -17.06 6.03 -19.18
CA ILE A 590 -16.72 7.32 -18.55
C ILE A 590 -16.23 7.00 -17.13
N ALA A 591 -14.94 7.22 -16.90
CA ALA A 591 -14.23 6.72 -15.73
C ALA A 591 -13.69 7.87 -14.86
N SER A 592 -14.09 7.92 -13.59
CA SER A 592 -13.44 8.75 -12.56
C SER A 592 -12.05 8.22 -12.20
N LEU A 593 -11.77 6.92 -12.42
CA LEU A 593 -10.48 6.29 -12.16
C LEU A 593 -9.99 5.58 -13.44
N PRO A 594 -9.46 6.34 -14.42
CA PRO A 594 -9.08 5.79 -15.73
C PRO A 594 -7.94 4.78 -15.65
N THR A 595 -7.05 4.91 -14.66
CA THR A 595 -5.95 3.95 -14.40
C THR A 595 -6.47 2.57 -14.04
N VAL A 596 -7.47 2.51 -13.15
CA VAL A 596 -8.14 1.26 -12.77
C VAL A 596 -8.85 0.66 -13.98
N ALA A 597 -9.55 1.49 -14.77
CA ALA A 597 -10.23 1.01 -15.97
C ALA A 597 -9.27 0.41 -17.01
N ALA A 598 -8.13 1.08 -17.24
CA ALA A 598 -7.09 0.64 -18.17
C ALA A 598 -6.46 -0.68 -17.69
N GLN A 599 -6.11 -0.77 -16.41
CA GLN A 599 -5.56 -2.00 -15.81
C GLN A 599 -6.48 -3.20 -16.01
N LEU A 600 -7.79 -2.99 -15.87
CA LEU A 600 -8.79 -4.05 -16.03
C LEU A 600 -9.11 -4.37 -17.50
N GLY A 601 -8.45 -3.72 -18.45
CA GLY A 601 -8.62 -4.00 -19.88
C GLY A 601 -9.88 -3.39 -20.48
N ALA A 602 -10.27 -2.19 -20.06
CA ALA A 602 -11.38 -1.48 -20.68
C ALA A 602 -11.08 -1.22 -22.18
N PRO A 603 -11.99 -1.57 -23.11
CA PRO A 603 -11.82 -1.34 -24.54
C PRO A 603 -11.58 0.13 -24.92
N ARG A 604 -12.40 1.04 -24.37
CA ARG A 604 -12.33 2.50 -24.60
C ARG A 604 -12.63 3.25 -23.32
N ILE A 605 -11.82 4.25 -22.98
CA ILE A 605 -11.94 5.01 -21.74
C ILE A 605 -12.00 6.50 -22.05
N ALA A 606 -13.05 7.17 -21.57
CA ALA A 606 -13.15 8.61 -21.50
C ALA A 606 -13.05 9.06 -20.05
N THR A 607 -12.33 10.15 -19.77
CA THR A 607 -12.14 10.64 -18.39
C THR A 607 -12.02 12.16 -18.38
N ALA A 608 -12.52 12.79 -17.32
CA ALA A 608 -12.43 14.23 -17.05
C ALA A 608 -11.81 14.45 -15.65
N ASP A 609 -11.30 15.65 -15.35
CA ASP A 609 -10.76 15.98 -14.02
C ASP A 609 -11.92 16.26 -13.04
N THR A 610 -12.61 15.19 -12.63
CA THR A 610 -13.83 15.23 -11.80
C THR A 610 -13.69 14.32 -10.58
N PRO A 611 -14.28 14.65 -9.41
CA PRO A 611 -14.22 13.79 -8.24
C PRO A 611 -14.97 12.46 -8.47
N MET A 612 -14.66 11.48 -7.62
CA MET A 612 -15.46 10.26 -7.50
C MET A 612 -16.89 10.64 -7.10
N GLY A 613 -17.88 10.06 -7.78
CA GLY A 613 -19.29 10.40 -7.58
C GLY A 613 -19.85 11.43 -8.58
N ALA A 614 -19.01 12.05 -9.40
CA ALA A 614 -19.43 13.05 -10.39
C ALA A 614 -18.70 12.91 -11.73
N ALA A 615 -18.66 11.67 -12.28
CA ALA A 615 -17.89 11.34 -13.48
C ALA A 615 -18.27 12.17 -14.73
N LEU A 616 -19.49 12.71 -14.77
CA LEU A 616 -19.97 13.57 -15.86
C LEU A 616 -19.77 15.07 -15.59
N GLY A 617 -19.28 15.46 -14.41
CA GLY A 617 -19.08 16.86 -14.02
C GLY A 617 -20.04 17.33 -12.93
N ALA A 618 -20.08 18.65 -12.72
CA ALA A 618 -20.83 19.29 -11.65
C ALA A 618 -22.35 19.03 -11.72
N PRO A 619 -23.05 18.98 -10.58
CA PRO A 619 -24.50 18.85 -10.56
C PRO A 619 -25.16 20.04 -11.25
N HIS A 620 -26.15 19.77 -12.09
CA HIS A 620 -26.89 20.73 -12.91
C HIS A 620 -26.07 21.52 -13.95
N ASP A 621 -24.77 21.27 -14.12
CA ASP A 621 -24.02 21.79 -15.27
C ASP A 621 -24.30 20.92 -16.50
N THR A 622 -25.49 21.13 -17.08
CA THR A 622 -25.95 20.45 -18.29
C THR A 622 -24.96 20.58 -19.43
N ALA A 623 -24.28 21.73 -19.56
CA ALA A 623 -23.35 21.97 -20.66
C ALA A 623 -22.09 21.12 -20.52
N GLN A 624 -21.51 21.06 -19.31
CA GLN A 624 -20.37 20.19 -19.01
C GLN A 624 -20.73 18.72 -19.21
N GLN A 625 -21.83 18.26 -18.61
CA GLN A 625 -22.25 16.86 -18.72
C GLN A 625 -22.46 16.42 -20.17
N ARG A 626 -23.04 17.29 -21.01
CA ARG A 626 -23.17 17.03 -22.45
C ARG A 626 -21.81 16.93 -23.14
N ARG A 627 -20.88 17.85 -22.86
CA ARG A 627 -19.53 17.81 -23.46
C ARG A 627 -18.78 16.54 -23.06
N VAL A 628 -18.85 16.12 -21.80
CA VAL A 628 -18.25 14.86 -21.33
C VAL A 628 -18.87 13.66 -22.08
N LEU A 629 -20.20 13.60 -22.14
CA LEU A 629 -20.92 12.50 -22.79
C LEU A 629 -20.67 12.44 -24.30
N THR A 630 -20.68 13.59 -24.99
CA THR A 630 -20.34 13.69 -26.42
C THR A 630 -18.92 13.23 -26.68
N GLY A 631 -17.94 13.72 -25.90
CA GLY A 631 -16.54 13.32 -26.04
C GLY A 631 -16.37 11.81 -25.84
N ALA A 632 -17.08 11.21 -24.88
CA ALA A 632 -17.08 9.76 -24.70
C ALA A 632 -17.67 9.00 -25.89
N LEU A 633 -18.80 9.45 -26.45
CA LEU A 633 -19.44 8.83 -27.61
C LEU A 633 -18.58 8.91 -28.87
N GLU A 634 -17.82 10.00 -29.06
CA GLU A 634 -16.91 10.15 -30.19
C GLU A 634 -15.84 9.04 -30.22
N LEU A 635 -15.38 8.54 -29.06
CA LEU A 635 -14.41 7.44 -28.98
C LEU A 635 -14.92 6.15 -29.65
N LEU A 636 -16.24 5.94 -29.74
CA LEU A 636 -16.80 4.77 -30.43
C LEU A 636 -16.40 4.74 -31.91
N THR A 637 -16.10 5.90 -32.49
CA THR A 637 -15.70 6.05 -33.90
C THR A 637 -14.23 6.39 -34.09
N THR A 638 -13.60 7.09 -33.13
CA THR A 638 -12.23 7.58 -33.26
C THR A 638 -11.18 6.66 -32.67
N ALA A 639 -11.57 5.72 -31.79
CA ALA A 639 -10.60 4.81 -31.18
C ALA A 639 -10.10 3.78 -32.20
N THR A 640 -8.77 3.72 -32.38
CA THR A 640 -8.11 2.80 -33.33
C THR A 640 -7.38 1.66 -32.62
N THR A 641 -7.16 1.77 -31.31
CA THR A 641 -6.43 0.78 -30.51
C THR A 641 -7.23 0.37 -29.28
N PRO A 642 -7.34 -0.95 -28.97
CA PRO A 642 -7.89 -1.40 -27.69
C PRO A 642 -7.19 -0.76 -26.49
N GLY A 643 -7.95 -0.33 -25.48
CA GLY A 643 -7.42 0.34 -24.29
C GLY A 643 -7.24 1.86 -24.44
N GLN A 644 -7.61 2.44 -25.59
CA GLN A 644 -7.42 3.87 -25.83
C GLN A 644 -8.16 4.71 -24.78
N THR A 645 -7.38 5.58 -24.13
CA THR A 645 -7.86 6.52 -23.11
C THR A 645 -7.80 7.94 -23.64
N VAL A 646 -8.90 8.67 -23.54
CA VAL A 646 -8.98 10.11 -23.87
C VAL A 646 -9.29 10.90 -22.61
N ARG A 647 -8.44 11.89 -22.32
CA ARG A 647 -8.68 12.91 -21.30
C ARG A 647 -9.43 14.07 -21.94
N LEU A 648 -10.64 14.32 -21.47
CA LEU A 648 -11.51 15.39 -21.91
C LEU A 648 -11.11 16.69 -21.19
N ALA A 649 -11.21 17.82 -21.89
CA ALA A 649 -10.87 19.14 -21.37
C ALA A 649 -11.97 19.70 -20.45
N GLU A 650 -12.46 18.88 -19.52
CA GLU A 650 -13.49 19.22 -18.54
C GLU A 650 -12.93 18.98 -17.14
N SER A 651 -13.28 19.88 -16.21
CA SER A 651 -12.88 19.76 -14.81
C SER A 651 -13.99 20.20 -13.87
N TYR A 652 -14.11 19.51 -12.75
CA TYR A 652 -14.95 19.87 -11.62
C TYR A 652 -14.20 19.46 -10.34
N ARG A 653 -14.15 20.34 -9.35
CA ARG A 653 -13.63 20.02 -8.01
C ARG A 653 -14.74 20.37 -7.05
N GLY A 654 -15.41 19.33 -6.55
CA GLY A 654 -16.54 19.45 -5.62
C GLY A 654 -16.17 20.06 -4.28
#